data_AF-A0A9P1G8W9-F1
#
_entry.id   AF-A0A9P1G8W9-F1
#
_cell.length_a   1.000
_cell.length_b   1.000
_cell.length_c   1.000
_cell.angle_alpha   90.00
_cell.angle_beta   90.00
_cell.angle_gamma   90.00
#
_symmetry.space_group_name_H-M   'P 1'
#
loop_
_entity.id
_entity.type
_entity.pdbx_description
1 polymer ?
#
loop_
_entity_poly.entity_id
_entity_poly.type
_entity_poly.pdbx_seq_one_letter_code
_entity_poly.pdbx_strand_id
1 'polypeptide(L)'
;MELQRPGWRQRATPEPEELPVTVEDLVPKNQRYPRVTPAWLKHEKQVLRFYAFFQETVTERADENSRKRHIIIMYYLEDGSVSMSEPRIENSGIVQGSFLKRQRVSRNDGTGFIGPEDLRCGIQITLFGRTYHITGCDSFTRWYYREIGVEIGENEEVQEDAWQKSYKLRKLIDRGALPPSRFSVEQKTIGQFQMGAPPVSKKLTQFLLNDRRVLRFKGYWDDHTKYGARLYFNIHYYLADNTMEFNEAHCRNSGRYPAPVFFKRGPLRKHNVAHCVPAMLTDESCVYLPEDLRVGDSIDVWGRKVVLFDCDAFTQKFYKEYLDLDQRQNRLDVSEKPVTHLKLTPPPHNGVGKEEDSLISTQMINVKAPKVDLEKLMVYTGEVLRFEAKMANGLAEDEMRVLVIAYYPHDDEVAVFEIPVRNSGHWTGKFADKRRMKNPATGKNFKLSDLVVGTTVTIAGQPLHIIRADERCLRFLEARPREFPYADPVACCRKLAALKGEPEMQDPEGIDPDRLKELAVHLGLDIVDHELVTVLRKFGEMDEEGNLRMRRCVSLFPRPTFEWRAENELSARQRLECVSLPRFRAPQSPVPLHRRRSGCWQQSAALCAAGVGAKHRLQEERHQSRAQLVGQLLRLLRGIDYVWLALGSAGLLLSSCAELASPPLAAAALFAAVQGRGQLLLPRCLAVAAVALLGGAAEGLRNFAFNMLRSRLVARLREEAFAVLMSQEMSFFDEVDSELTSRLSSDCMSVYSYLSDVLSFFLRSGAVSICSLLALLRLSPSITWRVLLMLALVMLCAEWYGRVTRYTGRKTQDILAELGRVSSEALQLLRTVRALNAEDLHRRLFQRQNDIINDTQRQRGVALGVFSAASNGLGVLLQMVTLLIGSSAVLAGSMTAEALATYLLYLDTAVDSTLALAKLGSALELGIEWSSCNDALGSAERVLGILAQGVTSQRSSISAGMAVPKGDVLFDSVCFAYPSRPQHQVLANVSLHCAAGKTTALVGFSGSGKSSLLSLLLRFYDLQEAEGCVKFDDADVRQLDRVWLRRQLGLVPQSPRLFRGSIAENIAWGYPSASFAEVRAAAQSALAAEFIEELPEGYDTICSDDKLLSGGQRQRIALARALLRDPAVLLLDEPTSALDPKSSALVSQALEQAQWSTRRNCHRTVIIVAHDLRLAAVQRAEKIVVMDRGRILEQGRHAELLELNGAYKRIGAPSDAPRLFDNMMLTNKQQLRETMQECRFSFIFLIVYFL
;
A
#
# COMPACT_ATOMS: atom_id res chain seq x y z
N MET A 1 -64.47 -53.65 -11.07
CA MET A 1 -64.44 -54.92 -10.33
C MET A 1 -64.87 -54.64 -8.91
N GLU A 2 -66.09 -55.04 -8.62
CA GLU A 2 -66.74 -54.96 -7.32
C GLU A 2 -66.13 -55.96 -6.31
N LEU A 3 -66.49 -55.73 -5.04
CA LEU A 3 -66.85 -56.67 -3.97
C LEU A 3 -66.04 -56.43 -2.69
N GLN A 4 -66.64 -55.79 -1.65
CA GLN A 4 -67.53 -56.40 -0.65
C GLN A 4 -66.72 -57.28 0.34
N ARG A 5 -66.90 -57.30 1.67
CA ARG A 5 -68.01 -56.95 2.56
C ARG A 5 -67.57 -57.20 4.05
N PRO A 6 -68.45 -57.13 5.08
CA PRO A 6 -68.17 -56.33 6.28
C PRO A 6 -68.29 -57.10 7.60
N GLY A 7 -68.16 -56.38 8.71
CA GLY A 7 -69.21 -56.38 9.74
C GLY A 7 -69.06 -57.34 10.91
N TRP A 8 -68.77 -56.78 12.09
CA TRP A 8 -69.38 -57.25 13.34
C TRP A 8 -69.25 -56.18 14.44
N ARG A 9 -70.42 -55.70 14.92
CA ARG A 9 -70.61 -54.95 16.16
C ARG A 9 -70.84 -55.94 17.30
N GLN A 10 -70.28 -55.69 18.47
CA GLN A 10 -70.97 -55.91 19.74
C GLN A 10 -70.77 -54.70 20.65
N ARG A 11 -71.87 -54.24 21.27
CA ARG A 11 -71.96 -53.17 22.27
C ARG A 11 -71.76 -53.77 23.66
N ALA A 12 -70.96 -53.11 24.50
CA ALA A 12 -71.07 -53.14 25.95
C ALA A 12 -70.90 -51.71 26.51
N THR A 13 -71.48 -51.49 27.67
CA THR A 13 -71.86 -50.25 28.40
C THR A 13 -70.71 -49.30 28.81
N PRO A 14 -71.01 -48.04 29.20
CA PRO A 14 -70.01 -46.99 29.37
C PRO A 14 -69.34 -47.04 30.75
N GLU A 15 -68.01 -47.09 30.74
CA GLU A 15 -67.11 -46.84 31.87
C GLU A 15 -66.34 -45.52 31.60
N PRO A 16 -65.88 -44.82 32.65
CA PRO A 16 -65.61 -43.38 32.61
C PRO A 16 -64.50 -43.03 31.61
N GLU A 17 -64.63 -41.89 30.93
CA GLU A 17 -63.69 -41.40 29.91
C GLU A 17 -62.23 -41.43 30.42
N GLU A 18 -61.51 -42.49 30.07
CA GLU A 18 -60.05 -42.52 30.08
C GLU A 18 -59.56 -41.64 28.93
N LEU A 19 -58.89 -40.54 29.28
CA LEU A 19 -58.20 -39.67 28.34
C LEU A 19 -57.19 -40.49 27.52
N PRO A 20 -57.06 -40.28 26.20
CA PRO A 20 -56.06 -40.97 25.42
C PRO A 20 -54.68 -40.60 25.94
N VAL A 21 -53.87 -41.62 26.27
CA VAL A 21 -52.44 -41.45 26.58
C VAL A 21 -51.79 -40.80 25.36
N THR A 22 -51.48 -39.51 25.45
CA THR A 22 -50.74 -38.79 24.42
C THR A 22 -49.26 -39.17 24.49
N VAL A 23 -48.53 -38.94 23.41
CA VAL A 23 -47.05 -39.15 23.31
C VAL A 23 -46.29 -38.45 24.47
N GLU A 24 -46.92 -37.51 25.16
CA GLU A 24 -46.40 -36.72 26.28
C GLU A 24 -46.34 -37.46 27.62
N ASP A 25 -47.02 -38.61 27.76
CA ASP A 25 -46.96 -39.47 28.94
C ASP A 25 -45.82 -40.49 28.89
N LEU A 26 -45.14 -40.61 27.74
CA LEU A 26 -43.93 -41.43 27.55
C LEU A 26 -42.62 -40.69 27.88
N VAL A 27 -42.69 -39.40 28.24
CA VAL A 27 -41.51 -38.57 28.52
C VAL A 27 -41.29 -38.46 30.05
N PRO A 28 -40.08 -38.76 30.57
CA PRO A 28 -39.77 -38.70 31.99
C PRO A 28 -40.10 -37.32 32.59
N LYS A 29 -40.65 -37.26 33.81
CA LYS A 29 -41.09 -36.02 34.48
C LYS A 29 -40.05 -34.89 34.50
N ASN A 30 -38.77 -35.22 34.40
CA ASN A 30 -37.66 -34.27 34.41
C ASN A 30 -37.44 -33.53 33.08
N GLN A 31 -38.17 -33.89 32.01
CA GLN A 31 -38.09 -33.29 30.67
C GLN A 31 -39.39 -32.58 30.23
N ARG A 32 -40.37 -32.41 31.13
CA ARG A 32 -41.59 -31.66 30.80
C ARG A 32 -41.30 -30.16 30.85
N TYR A 33 -41.24 -29.52 29.68
CA TYR A 33 -41.20 -28.06 29.57
C TYR A 33 -42.53 -27.43 30.04
N PRO A 34 -42.53 -26.21 30.59
CA PRO A 34 -43.75 -25.56 31.08
C PRO A 34 -44.77 -25.34 29.96
N ARG A 35 -46.05 -25.61 30.27
CA ARG A 35 -47.23 -25.58 29.35
C ARG A 35 -47.43 -24.28 28.56
N VAL A 36 -46.78 -23.19 28.94
CA VAL A 36 -46.74 -21.95 28.15
C VAL A 36 -45.27 -21.61 27.94
N THR A 37 -44.71 -22.11 26.84
CA THR A 37 -43.39 -21.67 26.39
C THR A 37 -43.56 -20.29 25.78
N PRO A 38 -42.96 -19.22 26.36
CA PRO A 38 -43.14 -17.88 25.84
C PRO A 38 -42.59 -17.78 24.40
N ALA A 39 -43.23 -16.98 23.55
CA ALA A 39 -42.97 -16.95 22.11
C ALA A 39 -41.50 -16.75 21.73
N TRP A 40 -40.74 -15.98 22.54
CA TRP A 40 -39.31 -15.76 22.34
C TRP A 40 -38.46 -17.03 22.52
N LEU A 41 -38.89 -17.98 23.35
CA LEU A 41 -38.23 -19.28 23.53
C LEU A 41 -38.70 -20.30 22.48
N LYS A 42 -39.97 -20.21 22.05
CA LYS A 42 -40.55 -21.08 21.00
C LYS A 42 -40.00 -20.78 19.60
N HIS A 43 -39.73 -19.51 19.31
CA HIS A 43 -39.35 -19.02 17.98
C HIS A 43 -37.93 -18.44 17.92
N GLU A 44 -37.06 -18.84 18.84
CA GLU A 44 -35.67 -18.35 18.90
C GLU A 44 -34.96 -18.54 17.54
N LYS A 45 -34.42 -17.45 17.00
CA LYS A 45 -33.74 -17.33 15.69
C LYS A 45 -34.59 -17.63 14.46
N GLN A 46 -35.91 -17.73 14.59
CA GLN A 46 -36.81 -17.89 13.45
C GLN A 46 -37.25 -16.53 12.88
N VAL A 47 -36.99 -16.30 11.60
CA VAL A 47 -37.25 -15.03 10.91
C VAL A 47 -37.94 -15.29 9.58
N LEU A 48 -39.03 -14.58 9.31
CA LEU A 48 -39.70 -14.59 8.02
C LEU A 48 -39.07 -13.52 7.12
N ARG A 49 -38.75 -13.88 5.88
CA ARG A 49 -38.05 -13.03 4.92
C ARG A 49 -38.87 -12.85 3.65
N PHE A 50 -39.09 -11.58 3.31
CA PHE A 50 -39.80 -11.14 2.11
C PHE A 50 -38.90 -10.29 1.23
N TYR A 51 -39.08 -10.41 -0.08
CA TYR A 51 -38.42 -9.62 -1.11
C TYR A 51 -39.40 -8.60 -1.65
N ALA A 52 -39.03 -7.32 -1.60
CA ALA A 52 -39.85 -6.22 -2.08
C ALA A 52 -39.03 -5.24 -2.93
N PHE A 53 -39.69 -4.34 -3.65
CA PHE A 53 -39.02 -3.17 -4.23
C PHE A 53 -39.86 -1.91 -4.05
N PHE A 54 -39.22 -0.75 -4.12
CA PHE A 54 -39.90 0.54 -4.30
C PHE A 54 -39.22 1.33 -5.40
N GLN A 55 -39.95 2.26 -6.02
CA GLN A 55 -39.45 3.10 -7.11
C GLN A 55 -39.03 4.47 -6.55
N GLU A 56 -37.77 4.84 -6.75
CA GLU A 56 -37.21 6.13 -6.34
C GLU A 56 -36.95 6.98 -7.59
N THR A 57 -37.36 8.25 -7.58
CA THR A 57 -37.10 9.18 -8.69
C THR A 57 -35.64 9.62 -8.68
N VAL A 58 -34.97 9.52 -9.83
CA VAL A 58 -33.57 9.95 -9.98
C VAL A 58 -33.61 11.28 -10.73
N THR A 59 -33.21 12.36 -10.08
CA THR A 59 -33.30 13.70 -10.67
C THR A 59 -31.95 14.20 -11.19
N GLU A 60 -30.84 13.53 -10.87
CA GLU A 60 -29.48 13.99 -11.16
C GLU A 60 -28.99 13.64 -12.58
N ARG A 61 -29.77 12.87 -13.35
CA ARG A 61 -29.35 12.31 -14.64
C ARG A 61 -30.47 12.36 -15.69
N ALA A 62 -30.12 12.76 -16.91
CA ALA A 62 -31.07 12.90 -18.02
C ALA A 62 -31.48 11.57 -18.67
N ASP A 63 -30.71 10.50 -18.43
CA ASP A 63 -30.91 9.16 -18.95
C ASP A 63 -31.78 8.26 -18.05
N GLU A 64 -32.12 8.71 -16.84
CA GLU A 64 -32.78 7.89 -15.82
C GLU A 64 -33.80 8.69 -15.00
N ASN A 65 -35.10 8.55 -15.29
CA ASN A 65 -36.15 9.28 -14.55
C ASN A 65 -36.51 8.62 -13.20
N SER A 66 -36.31 7.32 -13.07
CA SER A 66 -36.63 6.56 -11.85
C SER A 66 -35.90 5.22 -11.81
N ARG A 67 -35.61 4.74 -10.60
CA ARG A 67 -34.90 3.49 -10.34
C ARG A 67 -35.68 2.61 -9.37
N LYS A 68 -35.70 1.29 -9.63
CA LYS A 68 -36.29 0.33 -8.70
C LYS A 68 -35.23 -0.13 -7.68
N ARG A 69 -35.50 0.05 -6.39
CA ARG A 69 -34.62 -0.35 -5.29
C ARG A 69 -35.17 -1.59 -4.61
N HIS A 70 -34.39 -2.67 -4.62
CA HIS A 70 -34.77 -3.94 -4.03
C HIS A 70 -34.49 -3.95 -2.53
N ILE A 71 -35.44 -4.44 -1.74
CA ILE A 71 -35.37 -4.48 -0.28
C ILE A 71 -35.70 -5.88 0.21
N ILE A 72 -34.99 -6.28 1.26
CA ILE A 72 -35.31 -7.47 2.04
C ILE A 72 -36.00 -7.00 3.32
N ILE A 73 -37.23 -7.47 3.53
CA ILE A 73 -38.02 -7.27 4.74
C ILE A 73 -37.87 -8.53 5.59
N MET A 74 -37.45 -8.36 6.85
CA MET A 74 -37.30 -9.44 7.83
C MET A 74 -38.23 -9.22 9.01
N TYR A 75 -39.11 -10.18 9.29
CA TYR A 75 -40.04 -10.21 10.42
C TYR A 75 -39.58 -11.25 11.43
N TYR A 76 -39.30 -10.83 12.67
CA TYR A 76 -38.78 -11.70 13.73
C TYR A 76 -39.93 -12.28 14.55
N LEU A 77 -40.09 -13.61 14.54
CA LEU A 77 -41.20 -14.29 15.23
C LEU A 77 -41.08 -14.25 16.76
N GLU A 78 -39.88 -14.04 17.28
CA GLU A 78 -39.59 -13.94 18.72
C GLU A 78 -40.34 -12.78 19.40
N ASP A 79 -40.41 -11.63 18.72
CA ASP A 79 -40.83 -10.36 19.31
C ASP A 79 -41.75 -9.53 18.40
N GLY A 80 -42.06 -9.99 17.19
CA GLY A 80 -42.91 -9.29 16.22
C GLY A 80 -42.29 -8.01 15.64
N SER A 81 -40.97 -7.87 15.72
CA SER A 81 -40.25 -6.72 15.14
C SER A 81 -39.96 -6.91 13.65
N VAL A 82 -39.82 -5.80 12.93
CA VAL A 82 -39.52 -5.76 11.49
C VAL A 82 -38.22 -5.00 11.27
N SER A 83 -37.39 -5.49 10.35
CA SER A 83 -36.24 -4.78 9.81
C SER A 83 -36.25 -4.78 8.29
N MET A 84 -35.76 -3.71 7.68
CA MET A 84 -35.70 -3.55 6.23
C MET A 84 -34.31 -3.10 5.81
N SER A 85 -33.71 -3.85 4.90
CA SER A 85 -32.38 -3.57 4.40
C SER A 85 -32.28 -3.83 2.90
N GLU A 86 -31.56 -2.96 2.21
CA GLU A 86 -31.18 -3.18 0.82
C GLU A 86 -29.93 -4.08 0.75
N PRO A 87 -29.91 -5.10 -0.13
CA PRO A 87 -28.70 -5.85 -0.41
C PRO A 87 -27.67 -4.93 -1.09
N ARG A 88 -26.39 -5.06 -0.71
CA ARG A 88 -25.32 -4.25 -1.32
C ARG A 88 -25.10 -4.64 -2.78
N ILE A 89 -25.15 -3.64 -3.67
CA ILE A 89 -24.85 -3.78 -5.11
C ILE A 89 -23.67 -2.87 -5.43
N GLU A 90 -22.56 -3.46 -5.87
CA GLU A 90 -21.35 -2.72 -6.25
C GLU A 90 -21.62 -1.75 -7.40
N ASN A 91 -21.06 -0.54 -7.32
CA ASN A 91 -21.17 0.51 -8.34
C ASN A 91 -22.61 0.96 -8.66
N SER A 92 -23.53 0.86 -7.69
CA SER A 92 -24.90 1.36 -7.86
C SER A 92 -24.94 2.88 -8.08
N GLY A 93 -23.97 3.63 -7.54
CA GLY A 93 -23.94 5.08 -7.61
C GLY A 93 -24.96 5.79 -6.73
N ILE A 94 -25.68 5.06 -5.87
CA ILE A 94 -26.66 5.59 -4.89
C ILE A 94 -26.29 5.04 -3.51
N VAL A 95 -26.55 5.83 -2.46
CA VAL A 95 -26.29 5.44 -1.06
C VAL A 95 -27.16 4.24 -0.68
N GLN A 96 -26.54 3.10 -0.37
CA GLN A 96 -27.19 1.87 0.06
C GLN A 96 -27.13 1.70 1.59
N GLY A 97 -28.16 1.11 2.19
CA GLY A 97 -28.17 0.91 3.64
C GLY A 97 -29.41 0.22 4.22
N SER A 98 -29.51 0.27 5.56
CA SER A 98 -30.70 -0.17 6.28
C SER A 98 -31.75 0.95 6.26
N PHE A 99 -32.92 0.65 5.72
CA PHE A 99 -34.07 1.56 5.69
C PHE A 99 -34.83 1.56 7.01
N LEU A 100 -34.90 0.40 7.66
CA LEU A 100 -35.57 0.23 8.94
C LEU A 100 -34.72 -0.68 9.83
N LYS A 101 -34.21 -0.13 10.93
CA LYS A 101 -33.57 -0.94 11.99
C LYS A 101 -34.65 -1.73 12.74
N ARG A 102 -34.29 -2.90 13.28
CA ARG A 102 -35.21 -3.83 13.97
C ARG A 102 -36.08 -3.10 15.01
N GLN A 103 -37.37 -2.94 14.72
CA GLN A 103 -38.34 -2.32 15.62
C GLN A 103 -39.76 -2.81 15.29
N ARG A 104 -40.70 -2.68 16.23
CA ARG A 104 -42.12 -2.91 15.93
C ARG A 104 -42.66 -1.73 15.12
N VAL A 105 -43.40 -2.02 14.05
CA VAL A 105 -43.92 -1.01 13.12
C VAL A 105 -45.43 -0.97 13.23
N SER A 106 -45.99 0.22 13.48
CA SER A 106 -47.44 0.41 13.56
C SER A 106 -48.08 0.34 12.17
N ARG A 107 -49.34 -0.13 12.11
CA ARG A 107 -50.19 0.00 10.91
C ARG A 107 -50.48 1.48 10.65
N ASN A 108 -50.63 1.86 9.38
CA ASN A 108 -50.95 3.25 9.01
C ASN A 108 -52.31 3.72 9.54
N ASP A 109 -53.23 2.78 9.79
CA ASP A 109 -54.58 3.06 10.31
C ASP A 109 -54.60 3.28 11.83
N GLY A 110 -53.45 3.17 12.51
CA GLY A 110 -53.32 3.36 13.96
C GLY A 110 -53.83 2.21 14.83
N THR A 111 -54.30 1.10 14.23
CA THR A 111 -55.02 0.00 14.91
C THR A 111 -54.13 -1.10 15.51
N GLY A 112 -52.80 -0.93 15.52
CA GLY A 112 -51.87 -1.91 16.10
C GLY A 112 -50.53 -1.99 15.37
N PHE A 113 -49.77 -3.08 15.60
CA PHE A 113 -48.51 -3.36 14.91
C PHE A 113 -48.71 -4.31 13.73
N ILE A 114 -47.81 -4.25 12.76
CA ILE A 114 -47.79 -5.14 11.59
C ILE A 114 -47.57 -6.57 12.06
N GLY A 115 -48.46 -7.47 11.62
CA GLY A 115 -48.39 -8.90 11.87
C GLY A 115 -47.98 -9.69 10.62
N PRO A 116 -47.73 -11.01 10.75
CA PRO A 116 -47.50 -11.89 9.59
C PRO A 116 -48.66 -11.85 8.59
N GLU A 117 -49.90 -11.70 9.04
CA GLU A 117 -51.09 -11.63 8.18
C GLU A 117 -51.07 -10.49 7.17
N ASP A 118 -50.33 -9.41 7.45
CA ASP A 118 -50.22 -8.19 6.64
C ASP A 118 -49.15 -8.32 5.53
N LEU A 119 -48.33 -9.38 5.55
CA LEU A 119 -47.20 -9.58 4.64
C LEU A 119 -47.45 -10.77 3.70
N ARG A 120 -47.90 -10.48 2.47
CA ARG A 120 -48.10 -11.49 1.41
C ARG A 120 -47.50 -11.03 0.08
N CYS A 121 -47.18 -11.99 -0.80
CA CYS A 121 -46.69 -11.68 -2.14
C CYS A 121 -47.82 -11.04 -2.96
N GLY A 122 -47.51 -9.98 -3.71
CA GLY A 122 -48.45 -9.18 -4.51
C GLY A 122 -49.08 -7.98 -3.78
N ILE A 123 -48.85 -7.82 -2.47
CA ILE A 123 -49.39 -6.69 -1.68
C ILE A 123 -48.40 -5.52 -1.66
N GLN A 124 -48.96 -4.30 -1.70
CA GLN A 124 -48.22 -3.06 -1.47
C GLN A 124 -48.36 -2.61 -0.01
N ILE A 125 -47.24 -2.37 0.66
CA ILE A 125 -47.20 -1.85 2.02
C ILE A 125 -46.58 -0.47 2.04
N THR A 126 -47.27 0.51 2.60
CA THR A 126 -46.76 1.88 2.72
C THR A 126 -46.18 2.09 4.11
N LEU A 127 -44.88 2.39 4.21
CA LEU A 127 -44.19 2.65 5.48
C LEU A 127 -43.36 3.93 5.36
N PHE A 128 -43.50 4.82 6.35
CA PHE A 128 -42.76 6.09 6.42
C PHE A 128 -42.84 6.92 5.12
N GLY A 129 -44.03 6.93 4.48
CA GLY A 129 -44.29 7.68 3.25
C GLY A 129 -43.71 7.05 1.97
N ARG A 130 -43.28 5.79 2.00
CA ARG A 130 -42.83 5.02 0.83
C ARG A 130 -43.65 3.75 0.66
N THR A 131 -44.05 3.44 -0.56
CA THR A 131 -44.83 2.23 -0.89
C THR A 131 -43.90 1.14 -1.42
N TYR A 132 -43.87 0.01 -0.74
CA TYR A 132 -43.06 -1.16 -1.05
C TYR A 132 -43.96 -2.26 -1.62
N HIS A 133 -43.62 -2.76 -2.81
CA HIS A 133 -44.33 -3.86 -3.44
C HIS A 133 -43.65 -5.18 -3.11
N ILE A 134 -44.35 -6.09 -2.41
CA ILE A 134 -43.81 -7.39 -2.02
C ILE A 134 -43.92 -8.36 -3.19
N THR A 135 -42.78 -8.86 -3.65
CA THR A 135 -42.66 -9.71 -4.85
C THR A 135 -42.52 -11.18 -4.54
N GLY A 136 -42.00 -11.54 -3.38
CA GLY A 136 -41.75 -12.94 -3.04
C GLY A 136 -41.25 -13.15 -1.62
N CYS A 137 -40.99 -14.40 -1.26
CA CYS A 137 -40.45 -14.81 0.04
C CYS A 137 -39.49 -16.00 -0.09
N ASP A 138 -38.74 -16.31 0.98
CA ASP A 138 -37.87 -17.48 1.01
C ASP A 138 -38.62 -18.79 1.33
N SER A 139 -37.95 -19.93 1.15
CA SER A 139 -38.55 -21.26 1.31
C SER A 139 -39.04 -21.52 2.73
N PHE A 140 -38.32 -21.01 3.74
CA PHE A 140 -38.71 -21.13 5.15
C PHE A 140 -39.98 -20.34 5.46
N THR A 141 -40.08 -19.10 4.99
CA THR A 141 -41.28 -18.28 5.14
C THR A 141 -42.48 -18.94 4.47
N ARG A 142 -42.30 -19.49 3.27
CA ARG A 142 -43.37 -20.21 2.57
C ARG A 142 -43.84 -21.46 3.30
N TRP A 143 -42.91 -22.21 3.92
CA TRP A 143 -43.25 -23.36 4.76
C TRP A 143 -44.03 -22.93 6.02
N TYR A 144 -43.59 -21.87 6.71
CA TYR A 144 -44.26 -21.35 7.91
C TYR A 144 -45.71 -20.93 7.66
N TYR A 145 -45.99 -20.24 6.56
CA TYR A 145 -47.36 -19.82 6.21
C TYR A 145 -48.25 -21.02 5.85
N ARG A 146 -47.71 -22.09 5.26
CA ARG A 146 -48.45 -23.35 5.02
C ARG A 146 -48.85 -24.04 6.32
N GLU A 147 -47.95 -24.10 7.30
CA GLU A 147 -48.23 -24.69 8.62
C GLU A 147 -49.33 -23.94 9.39
N ILE A 148 -49.46 -22.63 9.19
CA ILE A 148 -50.48 -21.78 9.83
C ILE A 148 -51.76 -21.69 8.98
N GLY A 149 -51.78 -22.28 7.78
CA GLY A 149 -52.94 -22.32 6.89
C GLY A 149 -53.24 -20.99 6.18
N VAL A 150 -52.23 -20.13 5.97
CA VAL A 150 -52.37 -18.83 5.30
C VAL A 150 -51.71 -18.87 3.92
N GLU A 151 -52.46 -18.52 2.86
CA GLU A 151 -51.92 -18.48 1.49
C GLU A 151 -51.09 -17.21 1.22
N ILE A 152 -49.84 -17.37 0.79
CA ILE A 152 -48.84 -16.28 0.66
C ILE A 152 -48.69 -15.71 -0.76
N GLY A 153 -49.31 -16.32 -1.78
CA GLY A 153 -49.16 -15.96 -3.21
C GLY A 153 -47.90 -16.52 -3.89
N GLU A 154 -47.88 -16.54 -5.22
CA GLU A 154 -46.70 -16.91 -6.02
C GLU A 154 -45.68 -15.76 -6.11
N ASN A 155 -44.43 -16.06 -6.48
CA ASN A 155 -43.40 -15.03 -6.64
C ASN A 155 -43.60 -14.30 -7.97
N GLU A 156 -43.63 -12.97 -7.95
CA GLU A 156 -43.73 -12.13 -9.14
C GLU A 156 -42.34 -11.78 -9.70
N GLU A 157 -42.19 -11.79 -11.03
CA GLU A 157 -40.97 -11.30 -11.69
C GLU A 157 -40.94 -9.77 -11.74
N VAL A 158 -39.82 -9.19 -11.29
CA VAL A 158 -39.64 -7.73 -11.32
C VAL A 158 -39.18 -7.27 -12.70
N GLN A 159 -40.00 -6.46 -13.38
CA GLN A 159 -39.59 -5.83 -14.65
C GLN A 159 -38.36 -4.94 -14.49
N GLU A 160 -37.36 -5.15 -15.34
CA GLU A 160 -36.09 -4.41 -15.36
C GLU A 160 -36.28 -2.91 -15.68
N ASP A 161 -35.61 -2.04 -14.92
CA ASP A 161 -35.57 -0.60 -15.19
C ASP A 161 -34.58 -0.25 -16.32
N ALA A 162 -34.70 0.98 -16.84
CA ALA A 162 -33.87 1.46 -17.95
C ALA A 162 -32.37 1.42 -17.64
N TRP A 163 -32.01 1.65 -16.37
CA TRP A 163 -30.63 1.56 -15.91
C TRP A 163 -30.12 0.12 -15.92
N GLN A 164 -30.86 -0.85 -15.38
CA GLN A 164 -30.46 -2.26 -15.39
C GLN A 164 -30.28 -2.78 -16.82
N LYS A 165 -31.18 -2.41 -17.73
CA LYS A 165 -31.05 -2.71 -19.17
C LYS A 165 -29.76 -2.13 -19.75
N SER A 166 -29.50 -0.85 -19.51
CA SER A 166 -28.30 -0.16 -20.00
C SER A 166 -27.00 -0.70 -19.39
N TYR A 167 -27.01 -1.03 -18.11
CA TYR A 167 -25.88 -1.61 -17.39
C TYR A 167 -25.56 -3.03 -17.90
N LYS A 168 -26.58 -3.88 -18.11
CA LYS A 168 -26.39 -5.21 -18.72
C LYS A 168 -25.83 -5.10 -20.13
N LEU A 169 -26.37 -4.17 -20.94
CA LEU A 169 -25.93 -3.95 -22.31
C LEU A 169 -24.48 -3.48 -22.36
N ARG A 170 -24.09 -2.55 -21.48
CA ARG A 170 -22.70 -2.07 -21.34
C ARG A 170 -21.75 -3.18 -20.86
N LYS A 171 -22.18 -3.99 -19.90
CA LYS A 171 -21.40 -5.13 -19.39
C LYS A 171 -21.22 -6.23 -20.44
N LEU A 172 -22.19 -6.41 -21.35
CA LEU A 172 -22.06 -7.31 -22.51
C LEU A 172 -21.09 -6.75 -23.56
N ILE A 173 -21.11 -5.44 -23.80
CA ILE A 173 -20.13 -4.76 -24.67
C ILE A 173 -18.71 -4.87 -24.08
N ASP A 174 -18.55 -4.57 -22.80
CA ASP A 174 -17.24 -4.65 -22.12
C ASP A 174 -16.70 -6.09 -22.05
N ARG A 175 -17.58 -7.09 -22.05
CA ARG A 175 -17.23 -8.51 -22.14
C ARG A 175 -17.03 -9.00 -23.58
N GLY A 176 -17.18 -8.12 -24.58
CA GLY A 176 -16.99 -8.46 -25.99
C GLY A 176 -18.09 -9.34 -26.60
N ALA A 177 -19.23 -9.52 -25.91
CA ALA A 177 -20.33 -10.38 -26.35
C ALA A 177 -21.22 -9.74 -27.43
N LEU A 178 -21.12 -8.42 -27.61
CA LEU A 178 -21.80 -7.66 -28.66
C LEU A 178 -20.74 -6.89 -29.47
N PRO A 179 -20.52 -7.18 -30.77
CA PRO A 179 -19.62 -6.38 -31.59
C PRO A 179 -20.19 -4.95 -31.74
N PRO A 180 -19.34 -3.90 -31.74
CA PRO A 180 -19.80 -2.55 -32.06
C PRO A 180 -20.42 -2.57 -33.47
N SER A 181 -21.59 -1.94 -33.62
CA SER A 181 -22.41 -2.10 -34.83
C SER A 181 -21.62 -1.70 -36.09
N ARG A 182 -21.46 -2.66 -37.02
CA ARG A 182 -20.78 -2.47 -38.33
C ARG A 182 -21.29 -1.24 -39.09
N PHE A 183 -22.57 -0.92 -38.90
CA PHE A 183 -23.25 0.22 -39.52
C PHE A 183 -22.63 1.60 -39.17
N SER A 184 -22.06 1.72 -37.97
CA SER A 184 -21.47 2.98 -37.48
C SER A 184 -20.05 3.23 -37.99
N VAL A 185 -19.34 2.16 -38.34
CA VAL A 185 -17.99 2.23 -38.93
C VAL A 185 -18.11 2.53 -40.42
N GLU A 186 -19.00 1.83 -41.13
CA GLU A 186 -19.16 1.98 -42.60
C GLU A 186 -19.61 3.38 -43.03
N GLN A 187 -20.57 4.02 -42.34
CA GLN A 187 -21.02 5.36 -42.75
C GLN A 187 -19.96 6.44 -42.55
N LYS A 188 -19.08 6.29 -41.54
CA LYS A 188 -18.00 7.25 -41.27
C LYS A 188 -16.91 7.15 -42.34
N THR A 189 -16.68 5.96 -42.88
CA THR A 189 -15.77 5.72 -44.01
C THR A 189 -16.38 6.18 -45.33
N ILE A 190 -17.66 5.91 -45.58
CA ILE A 190 -18.35 6.29 -46.82
C ILE A 190 -18.50 7.82 -46.95
N GLY A 191 -18.78 8.53 -45.84
CA GLY A 191 -18.86 10.00 -45.85
C GLY A 191 -17.53 10.71 -46.12
N GLN A 192 -16.39 10.07 -45.81
CA GLN A 192 -15.06 10.60 -46.10
C GLN A 192 -14.63 10.37 -47.55
N PHE A 193 -15.17 9.35 -48.22
CA PHE A 193 -14.84 9.03 -49.62
C PHE A 193 -15.68 9.79 -50.66
N GLN A 194 -16.89 10.26 -50.31
CA GLN A 194 -17.80 10.86 -51.30
C GLN A 194 -17.61 12.36 -51.59
N MET A 195 -16.81 13.10 -50.80
CA MET A 195 -16.76 14.57 -50.87
C MET A 195 -15.33 15.10 -51.04
N GLY A 196 -14.74 14.91 -52.22
CA GLY A 196 -13.38 15.34 -52.59
C GLY A 196 -13.12 16.85 -52.63
N ALA A 197 -13.45 17.59 -51.56
CA ALA A 197 -13.03 18.97 -51.31
C ALA A 197 -12.84 19.18 -49.79
N PRO A 198 -11.84 19.97 -49.34
CA PRO A 198 -11.59 20.16 -47.91
C PRO A 198 -12.78 20.90 -47.28
N PRO A 199 -13.38 20.39 -46.19
CA PRO A 199 -14.45 21.10 -45.53
C PRO A 199 -13.84 22.30 -44.82
N VAL A 200 -14.15 23.53 -45.24
CA VAL A 200 -14.09 24.68 -44.33
C VAL A 200 -15.17 24.42 -43.29
N SER A 201 -14.77 23.70 -42.25
CA SER A 201 -15.61 23.37 -41.11
C SER A 201 -16.08 24.69 -40.50
N LYS A 202 -17.37 25.02 -40.66
CA LYS A 202 -17.99 26.17 -39.98
C LYS A 202 -17.68 26.16 -38.48
N LYS A 203 -17.55 24.96 -37.88
CA LYS A 203 -17.14 24.75 -36.47
C LYS A 203 -15.69 25.16 -36.21
N LEU A 204 -14.76 24.89 -37.13
CA LEU A 204 -13.37 25.33 -37.01
C LEU A 204 -13.25 26.85 -37.14
N THR A 205 -13.99 27.45 -38.08
CA THR A 205 -14.02 28.91 -38.26
C THR A 205 -14.64 29.60 -37.04
N GLN A 206 -15.76 29.08 -36.53
CA GLN A 206 -16.41 29.57 -35.30
C GLN A 206 -15.50 29.44 -34.08
N PHE A 207 -14.78 28.31 -33.95
CA PHE A 207 -13.79 28.11 -32.90
C PHE A 207 -12.67 29.14 -32.97
N LEU A 208 -12.09 29.39 -34.16
CA LEU A 208 -11.00 30.35 -34.34
C LEU A 208 -11.43 31.80 -34.08
N LEU A 209 -12.66 32.18 -34.44
CA LEU A 209 -13.19 33.53 -34.24
C LEU A 209 -13.53 33.81 -32.76
N ASN A 210 -14.02 32.79 -32.05
CA ASN A 210 -14.55 32.93 -30.69
C ASN A 210 -13.71 32.21 -29.63
N ASP A 211 -12.46 31.83 -29.96
CA ASP A 211 -11.58 31.16 -29.00
C ASP A 211 -11.42 32.01 -27.74
N ARG A 212 -11.55 31.37 -26.58
CA ARG A 212 -11.52 31.98 -25.23
C ARG A 212 -12.62 33.02 -24.94
N ARG A 213 -13.61 33.21 -25.81
CA ARG A 213 -14.79 34.05 -25.53
C ARG A 213 -15.90 33.21 -24.89
N VAL A 214 -16.30 33.59 -23.68
CA VAL A 214 -17.32 32.88 -22.88
C VAL A 214 -18.30 33.90 -22.33
N LEU A 215 -19.60 33.67 -22.55
CA LEU A 215 -20.66 34.46 -21.95
C LEU A 215 -21.01 33.86 -20.58
N ARG A 216 -21.18 34.70 -19.57
CA ARG A 216 -21.39 34.28 -18.18
C ARG A 216 -22.68 34.87 -17.64
N PHE A 217 -23.59 33.98 -17.26
CA PHE A 217 -24.85 34.31 -16.62
C PHE A 217 -24.86 33.80 -15.18
N LYS A 218 -25.63 34.45 -14.33
CA LYS A 218 -26.00 33.95 -13.01
C LYS A 218 -27.45 33.51 -13.08
N GLY A 219 -27.71 32.28 -12.67
CA GLY A 219 -29.05 31.71 -12.61
C GLY A 219 -29.37 31.17 -11.23
N TYR A 220 -30.64 31.00 -10.93
CA TYR A 220 -31.07 30.22 -9.77
C TYR A 220 -32.17 29.23 -10.14
N TRP A 221 -32.29 28.16 -9.36
CA TRP A 221 -33.37 27.19 -9.46
C TRP A 221 -34.00 27.00 -8.08
N ASP A 222 -35.32 27.13 -8.01
CA ASP A 222 -36.09 26.88 -6.80
C ASP A 222 -36.38 25.36 -6.71
N ASP A 223 -35.70 24.66 -5.81
CA ASP A 223 -35.91 23.23 -5.57
C ASP A 223 -37.10 23.00 -4.64
N HIS A 224 -38.20 22.50 -5.21
CA HIS A 224 -39.44 22.22 -4.48
C HIS A 224 -39.41 20.92 -3.65
N THR A 225 -38.32 20.15 -3.67
CA THR A 225 -38.18 18.95 -2.83
C THR A 225 -37.88 19.31 -1.37
N LYS A 226 -37.80 18.29 -0.49
CA LYS A 226 -37.86 18.29 1.00
C LYS A 226 -37.08 19.36 1.80
N TYR A 227 -36.26 20.20 1.16
CA TYR A 227 -35.47 21.28 1.78
C TYR A 227 -35.82 22.70 1.30
N GLY A 228 -36.66 22.87 0.27
CA GLY A 228 -37.26 24.15 -0.14
C GLY A 228 -36.27 25.30 -0.41
N ALA A 229 -35.04 24.99 -0.86
CA ALA A 229 -33.94 25.95 -0.90
C ALA A 229 -33.60 26.37 -2.33
N ARG A 230 -33.31 27.67 -2.51
CA ARG A 230 -32.84 28.21 -3.80
C ARG A 230 -31.40 27.80 -4.07
N LEU A 231 -31.15 27.22 -5.25
CA LEU A 231 -29.83 26.86 -5.74
C LEU A 231 -29.33 27.94 -6.70
N TYR A 232 -28.14 28.47 -6.49
CA TYR A 232 -27.55 29.47 -7.36
C TYR A 232 -26.51 28.84 -8.28
N PHE A 233 -26.41 29.31 -9.53
CA PHE A 233 -25.51 28.79 -10.55
C PHE A 233 -24.76 29.91 -11.27
N ASN A 234 -23.48 29.68 -11.53
CA ASN A 234 -22.69 30.39 -12.54
C ASN A 234 -22.75 29.58 -13.84
N ILE A 235 -23.35 30.15 -14.87
CA ILE A 235 -23.62 29.51 -16.15
C ILE A 235 -22.66 30.08 -17.17
N HIS A 236 -21.86 29.23 -17.78
CA HIS A 236 -20.89 29.59 -18.81
C HIS A 236 -21.36 29.07 -20.17
N TYR A 237 -21.51 29.97 -21.14
CA TYR A 237 -21.78 29.65 -22.55
C TYR A 237 -20.53 29.89 -23.39
N TYR A 238 -20.02 28.84 -24.02
CA TYR A 238 -18.82 28.87 -24.84
C TYR A 238 -19.21 29.13 -26.31
N LEU A 239 -18.86 30.31 -26.83
CA LEU A 239 -19.20 30.75 -28.20
C LEU A 239 -18.45 29.97 -29.30
N ALA A 240 -17.33 29.33 -28.94
CA ALA A 240 -16.49 28.59 -29.85
C ALA A 240 -17.15 27.29 -30.36
N ASP A 241 -18.02 26.68 -29.56
CA ASP A 241 -18.62 25.37 -29.83
C ASP A 241 -20.10 25.24 -29.43
N ASN A 242 -20.75 26.34 -29.04
CA ASN A 242 -22.14 26.38 -28.58
C ASN A 242 -22.43 25.42 -27.42
N THR A 243 -21.45 25.27 -26.51
CA THR A 243 -21.60 24.42 -25.32
C THR A 243 -21.87 25.26 -24.08
N MET A 244 -22.57 24.68 -23.12
CA MET A 244 -22.87 25.29 -21.84
C MET A 244 -22.29 24.48 -20.70
N GLU A 245 -21.96 25.15 -19.60
CA GLU A 245 -21.53 24.57 -18.34
C GLU A 245 -22.23 25.29 -17.19
N PHE A 246 -22.77 24.53 -16.23
CA PHE A 246 -23.47 25.07 -15.08
C PHE A 246 -22.70 24.69 -13.82
N ASN A 247 -22.17 25.68 -13.13
CA ASN A 247 -21.41 25.51 -11.90
C ASN A 247 -22.23 26.01 -10.73
N GLU A 248 -22.43 25.19 -9.70
CA GLU A 248 -23.16 25.63 -8.52
C GLU A 248 -22.38 26.72 -7.80
N ALA A 249 -23.00 27.88 -7.60
CA ALA A 249 -22.44 29.01 -6.87
C ALA A 249 -22.68 28.79 -5.38
N HIS A 250 -21.72 28.15 -4.70
CA HIS A 250 -21.86 27.85 -3.28
C HIS A 250 -21.72 29.09 -2.39
N CYS A 251 -22.66 29.25 -1.46
CA CYS A 251 -22.46 30.09 -0.28
C CYS A 251 -21.55 29.35 0.71
N ARG A 252 -20.44 29.98 1.14
CA ARG A 252 -19.54 29.40 2.16
C ARG A 252 -20.33 29.07 3.43
N ASN A 253 -20.14 27.88 3.97
CA ASN A 253 -20.84 27.31 5.14
C ASN A 253 -22.31 26.91 4.94
N SER A 254 -22.77 26.68 3.70
CA SER A 254 -24.12 26.14 3.43
C SER A 254 -24.35 24.70 3.94
N GLY A 255 -23.32 24.04 4.48
CA GLY A 255 -23.38 22.63 4.89
C GLY A 255 -23.48 21.65 3.72
N ARG A 256 -23.52 22.13 2.48
CA ARG A 256 -23.59 21.31 1.27
C ARG A 256 -22.19 20.93 0.80
N TYR A 257 -22.05 19.69 0.35
CA TYR A 257 -20.81 19.20 -0.24
C TYR A 257 -20.57 19.93 -1.56
N PRO A 258 -19.38 20.48 -1.81
CA PRO A 258 -19.11 21.19 -3.05
C PRO A 258 -19.06 20.20 -4.22
N ALA A 259 -20.15 20.09 -4.98
CA ALA A 259 -20.14 19.48 -6.30
C ALA A 259 -19.89 20.62 -7.31
N PRO A 260 -18.67 20.78 -7.84
CA PRO A 260 -18.30 21.99 -8.55
C PRO A 260 -19.06 22.23 -9.87
N VAL A 261 -19.71 21.19 -10.42
CA VAL A 261 -20.33 21.23 -11.74
C VAL A 261 -21.66 20.47 -11.73
N PHE A 262 -22.76 21.21 -11.93
CA PHE A 262 -24.12 20.67 -12.06
C PHE A 262 -24.38 20.12 -13.48
N PHE A 263 -23.96 20.86 -14.51
CA PHE A 263 -23.98 20.42 -15.91
C PHE A 263 -22.58 20.57 -16.49
N LYS A 264 -21.93 19.44 -16.83
CA LYS A 264 -20.61 19.45 -17.45
C LYS A 264 -20.69 19.98 -18.88
N ARG A 265 -19.66 20.72 -19.29
CA ARG A 265 -19.56 21.34 -20.63
C ARG A 265 -20.08 20.43 -21.73
N GLY A 266 -21.17 20.84 -22.38
CA GLY A 266 -21.81 20.11 -23.46
C GLY A 266 -22.93 20.90 -24.12
N PRO A 267 -23.46 20.45 -25.27
CA PRO A 267 -24.60 21.09 -25.90
C PRO A 267 -25.86 20.86 -25.07
N LEU A 268 -26.48 21.95 -24.59
CA LEU A 268 -27.76 21.87 -23.86
C LEU A 268 -28.92 21.91 -24.85
N ARG A 269 -29.78 20.89 -24.81
CA ARG A 269 -30.93 20.78 -25.70
C ARG A 269 -32.19 21.41 -25.11
N LYS A 270 -33.02 22.02 -25.95
CA LYS A 270 -34.31 22.65 -25.58
C LYS A 270 -35.38 21.63 -25.17
N HIS A 271 -35.25 20.37 -25.59
CA HIS A 271 -36.20 19.29 -25.29
C HIS A 271 -35.50 18.04 -24.77
N ASN A 272 -36.02 17.46 -23.68
CA ASN A 272 -35.58 16.18 -23.14
C ASN A 272 -36.27 15.01 -23.87
N VAL A 273 -35.84 14.72 -25.10
CA VAL A 273 -36.35 13.54 -25.80
C VAL A 273 -35.33 12.41 -25.68
N ALA A 274 -35.71 11.37 -24.94
CA ALA A 274 -34.96 10.13 -24.82
C ALA A 274 -35.07 9.32 -26.12
N HIS A 275 -34.19 9.59 -27.09
CA HIS A 275 -34.08 8.76 -28.27
C HIS A 275 -32.66 8.26 -28.47
N CYS A 276 -32.54 6.93 -28.51
CA CYS A 276 -31.36 6.17 -28.90
C CYS A 276 -31.07 6.32 -30.40
N VAL A 277 -30.93 7.55 -30.89
CA VAL A 277 -30.58 7.81 -32.29
C VAL A 277 -29.10 8.23 -32.34
N PRO A 278 -28.28 7.64 -33.22
CA PRO A 278 -26.88 8.02 -33.39
C PRO A 278 -26.74 9.53 -33.60
N ALA A 279 -25.70 10.12 -32.99
CA ALA A 279 -25.45 11.58 -32.94
C ALA A 279 -25.34 12.30 -34.31
N MET A 280 -25.43 11.58 -35.43
CA MET A 280 -25.36 12.14 -36.79
C MET A 280 -26.74 12.53 -37.37
N LEU A 281 -27.85 12.15 -36.74
CA LEU A 281 -29.22 12.48 -37.18
C LEU A 281 -29.90 13.55 -36.31
N THR A 282 -29.16 14.19 -35.41
CA THR A 282 -29.73 15.14 -34.45
C THR A 282 -29.76 16.54 -35.05
N ASP A 283 -30.96 17.10 -35.17
CA ASP A 283 -31.19 18.42 -35.73
C ASP A 283 -30.53 19.53 -34.88
N GLU A 284 -29.71 20.40 -35.49
CA GLU A 284 -28.96 21.47 -34.79
C GLU A 284 -29.92 22.55 -34.22
N SER A 285 -31.17 22.59 -34.69
CA SER A 285 -32.26 23.46 -34.20
C SER A 285 -32.65 23.23 -32.73
N CYS A 286 -32.24 22.10 -32.14
CA CYS A 286 -32.65 21.67 -30.80
C CYS A 286 -31.72 22.13 -29.66
N VAL A 287 -30.69 22.94 -29.91
CA VAL A 287 -29.70 23.40 -28.92
C VAL A 287 -29.90 24.87 -28.58
N TYR A 288 -29.62 25.28 -27.33
CA TYR A 288 -29.68 26.70 -26.94
C TYR A 288 -28.59 27.54 -27.64
N LEU A 289 -28.99 28.61 -28.31
CA LEU A 289 -28.13 29.61 -28.94
C LEU A 289 -28.05 30.89 -28.09
N PRO A 290 -27.08 31.79 -28.34
CA PRO A 290 -26.99 33.04 -27.58
C PRO A 290 -28.26 33.90 -27.67
N GLU A 291 -28.98 33.82 -28.79
CA GLU A 291 -30.25 34.53 -29.01
C GLU A 291 -31.37 34.09 -28.06
N ASP A 292 -31.30 32.84 -27.56
CA ASP A 292 -32.28 32.25 -26.64
C ASP A 292 -32.02 32.59 -25.16
N LEU A 293 -30.93 33.31 -24.85
CA LEU A 293 -30.48 33.58 -23.48
C LEU A 293 -30.64 35.05 -23.12
N ARG A 294 -31.65 35.35 -22.30
CA ARG A 294 -31.93 36.70 -21.80
C ARG A 294 -32.03 36.70 -20.28
N VAL A 295 -31.47 37.73 -19.66
CA VAL A 295 -31.65 37.95 -18.22
C VAL A 295 -33.14 38.24 -17.98
N GLY A 296 -33.75 37.52 -17.04
CA GLY A 296 -35.19 37.51 -16.76
C GLY A 296 -35.90 36.23 -17.24
N ASP A 297 -35.37 35.54 -18.25
CA ASP A 297 -35.99 34.34 -18.82
C ASP A 297 -35.54 33.06 -18.07
N SER A 298 -36.35 32.00 -18.18
CA SER A 298 -36.02 30.68 -17.64
C SER A 298 -35.57 29.72 -18.74
N ILE A 299 -34.45 29.04 -18.52
CA ILE A 299 -33.95 27.96 -19.38
C ILE A 299 -34.26 26.60 -18.76
N ASP A 300 -34.59 25.63 -19.60
CA ASP A 300 -34.87 24.26 -19.16
C ASP A 300 -33.58 23.43 -19.19
N VAL A 301 -33.17 22.95 -18.01
CA VAL A 301 -32.01 22.08 -17.83
C VAL A 301 -32.51 20.75 -17.27
N TRP A 302 -32.67 19.75 -18.15
CA TRP A 302 -33.15 18.41 -17.77
C TRP A 302 -34.50 18.42 -17.03
N GLY A 303 -35.42 19.31 -17.42
CA GLY A 303 -36.76 19.42 -16.84
C GLY A 303 -36.86 20.43 -15.69
N ARG A 304 -35.75 21.13 -15.38
CA ARG A 304 -35.67 22.15 -14.35
C ARG A 304 -35.61 23.54 -14.97
N LYS A 305 -36.52 24.41 -14.55
CA LYS A 305 -36.53 25.83 -14.95
C LYS A 305 -35.51 26.61 -14.15
N VAL A 306 -34.36 26.89 -14.74
CA VAL A 306 -33.32 27.76 -14.16
C VAL A 306 -33.58 29.18 -14.64
N VAL A 307 -33.84 30.11 -13.73
CA VAL A 307 -34.10 31.52 -14.03
C VAL A 307 -32.79 32.29 -14.09
N LEU A 308 -32.51 32.98 -15.20
CA LEU A 308 -31.33 33.84 -15.35
C LEU A 308 -31.60 35.21 -14.72
N PHE A 309 -30.81 35.65 -13.74
CA PHE A 309 -31.10 36.89 -12.99
C PHE A 309 -30.02 37.98 -13.14
N ASP A 310 -28.79 37.64 -13.53
CA ASP A 310 -27.71 38.60 -13.75
C ASP A 310 -26.71 38.09 -14.80
N CYS A 311 -25.86 38.96 -15.35
CA CYS A 311 -24.76 38.57 -16.25
C CYS A 311 -23.53 39.47 -16.07
N ASP A 312 -22.35 38.99 -16.44
CA ASP A 312 -21.10 39.73 -16.27
C ASP A 312 -20.94 40.90 -17.26
N ALA A 313 -20.02 41.84 -16.97
CA ALA A 313 -19.84 43.04 -17.77
C ALA A 313 -19.39 42.75 -19.21
N PHE A 314 -18.71 41.63 -19.45
CA PHE A 314 -18.31 41.21 -20.79
C PHE A 314 -19.51 40.73 -21.59
N THR A 315 -20.37 39.90 -21.01
CA THR A 315 -21.62 39.42 -21.62
C THR A 315 -22.53 40.59 -21.95
N GLN A 316 -22.66 41.57 -21.05
CA GLN A 316 -23.43 42.79 -21.31
C GLN A 316 -22.94 43.54 -22.55
N LYS A 317 -21.62 43.74 -22.70
CA LYS A 317 -21.03 44.39 -23.87
C LYS A 317 -21.26 43.57 -25.14
N PHE A 318 -21.10 42.25 -25.06
CA PHE A 318 -21.31 41.36 -26.20
C PHE A 318 -22.75 41.43 -26.73
N TYR A 319 -23.77 41.35 -25.88
CA TYR A 319 -25.17 41.45 -26.32
C TYR A 319 -25.51 42.84 -26.88
N LYS A 320 -24.93 43.90 -26.33
CA LYS A 320 -25.13 45.27 -26.82
C LYS A 320 -24.46 45.52 -28.18
N GLU A 321 -23.23 45.01 -28.38
CA GLU A 321 -22.45 45.24 -29.60
C GLU A 321 -22.87 44.32 -30.77
N TYR A 322 -23.24 43.06 -30.48
CA TYR A 322 -23.46 42.04 -31.52
C TYR A 322 -24.93 41.68 -31.74
N LEU A 323 -25.81 41.89 -30.75
CA LEU A 323 -27.24 41.55 -30.83
C LEU A 323 -28.16 42.76 -30.62
N ASP A 324 -27.60 43.95 -30.37
CA ASP A 324 -28.32 45.20 -30.04
C ASP A 324 -29.34 45.04 -28.88
N LEU A 325 -29.02 44.17 -27.92
CA LEU A 325 -29.87 43.85 -26.76
C LEU A 325 -29.21 44.34 -25.45
N ASP A 326 -29.92 45.18 -24.68
CA ASP A 326 -29.46 45.63 -23.36
C ASP A 326 -29.96 44.70 -22.23
N GLN A 327 -29.07 43.82 -21.77
CA GLN A 327 -29.36 42.85 -20.71
C GLN A 327 -29.62 43.49 -19.33
N ARG A 328 -29.43 44.81 -19.14
CA ARG A 328 -29.66 45.49 -17.85
C ARG A 328 -31.13 45.76 -17.52
N GLN A 329 -32.00 45.85 -18.52
CA GLN A 329 -33.40 46.27 -18.31
C GLN A 329 -34.20 45.26 -17.45
N ASN A 330 -33.81 43.98 -17.45
CA ASN A 330 -34.56 42.89 -16.82
C ASN A 330 -33.85 42.24 -15.62
N ARG A 331 -32.93 42.96 -14.95
CA ARG A 331 -32.21 42.42 -13.78
C ARG A 331 -33.18 42.15 -12.63
N LEU A 332 -33.23 40.91 -12.15
CA LEU A 332 -34.02 40.51 -10.98
C LEU A 332 -33.16 40.66 -9.71
N ASP A 333 -33.63 41.43 -8.73
CA ASP A 333 -32.95 41.58 -7.45
C ASP A 333 -33.25 40.39 -6.52
N VAL A 334 -32.36 39.40 -6.55
CA VAL A 334 -32.44 38.18 -5.74
C VAL A 334 -31.38 38.25 -4.63
N SER A 335 -31.49 39.23 -3.73
CA SER A 335 -30.50 39.49 -2.69
C SER A 335 -30.81 38.75 -1.38
N GLU A 336 -29.97 37.78 -0.99
CA GLU A 336 -29.80 37.37 0.41
C GLU A 336 -28.68 38.21 1.07
N LYS A 337 -28.87 38.60 2.35
CA LYS A 337 -27.90 39.46 3.07
C LYS A 337 -26.53 38.77 3.19
N PRO A 338 -25.43 39.40 2.76
CA PRO A 338 -24.11 38.82 2.91
C PRO A 338 -23.73 38.73 4.40
N VAL A 339 -23.30 37.55 4.85
CA VAL A 339 -22.76 37.35 6.19
C VAL A 339 -21.36 37.96 6.26
N THR A 340 -21.16 38.96 7.12
CA THR A 340 -19.87 39.64 7.31
C THR A 340 -18.89 38.75 8.06
N HIS A 341 -17.78 38.39 7.42
CA HIS A 341 -16.70 37.65 8.07
C HIS A 341 -15.68 38.60 8.73
N LEU A 342 -15.22 38.26 9.92
CA LEU A 342 -14.07 38.91 10.56
C LEU A 342 -12.81 38.62 9.74
N LYS A 343 -12.21 39.65 9.13
CA LYS A 343 -10.88 39.55 8.52
C LYS A 343 -9.83 39.51 9.63
N LEU A 344 -9.12 38.40 9.76
CA LEU A 344 -7.94 38.32 10.62
C LEU A 344 -6.81 39.14 9.99
N THR A 345 -6.19 40.02 10.76
CA THR A 345 -5.01 40.77 10.33
C THR A 345 -3.80 39.85 10.29
N PRO A 346 -3.00 39.87 9.20
CA PRO A 346 -1.75 39.11 9.16
C PRO A 346 -0.79 39.65 10.23
N PRO A 347 0.02 38.79 10.86
CA PRO A 347 1.00 39.22 11.86
C PRO A 347 2.11 40.08 11.22
N PRO A 348 2.72 41.00 12.00
CA PRO A 348 3.75 41.91 11.50
C PRO A 348 5.02 41.16 11.07
N HIS A 349 5.65 41.63 9.99
CA HIS A 349 6.84 41.04 9.38
C HIS A 349 8.03 40.99 10.36
N ASN A 350 8.59 39.80 10.58
CA ASN A 350 9.59 39.54 11.61
C ASN A 350 10.84 38.79 11.09
N GLY A 351 11.18 38.90 9.80
CA GLY A 351 12.33 38.17 9.21
C GLY A 351 13.05 38.84 8.03
N VAL A 352 13.91 38.08 7.36
CA VAL A 352 14.66 38.51 6.15
C VAL A 352 13.86 38.13 4.91
N GLY A 353 13.30 39.12 4.24
CA GLY A 353 12.43 38.97 3.06
C GLY A 353 11.67 40.26 2.78
N LYS A 354 11.00 40.36 1.63
CA LYS A 354 10.08 41.48 1.38
C LYS A 354 8.74 41.18 2.02
N GLU A 355 7.99 42.24 2.36
CA GLU A 355 6.64 42.13 2.92
C GLU A 355 5.70 41.32 2.01
N GLU A 356 5.92 41.44 0.70
CA GLU A 356 5.23 40.68 -0.35
C GLU A 356 5.45 39.16 -0.22
N ASP A 357 6.66 38.71 0.11
CA ASP A 357 6.99 37.28 0.28
C ASP A 357 6.26 36.70 1.50
N SER A 358 6.12 37.49 2.57
CA SER A 358 5.41 37.08 3.79
C SER A 358 3.89 37.06 3.60
N LEU A 359 3.35 37.98 2.82
CA LEU A 359 1.94 38.01 2.40
C LEU A 359 1.57 36.80 1.55
N ILE A 360 2.40 36.45 0.56
CA ILE A 360 2.20 35.24 -0.26
C ILE A 360 2.28 33.99 0.62
N SER A 361 3.24 33.96 1.55
CA SER A 361 3.39 32.83 2.48
C SER A 361 2.21 32.71 3.46
N THR A 362 1.55 33.81 3.85
CA THR A 362 0.34 33.75 4.70
C THR A 362 -0.91 33.35 3.90
N GLN A 363 -1.02 33.76 2.64
CA GLN A 363 -2.16 33.43 1.78
C GLN A 363 -2.16 31.98 1.28
N MET A 364 -1.00 31.31 1.25
CA MET A 364 -0.86 29.91 0.82
C MET A 364 -0.88 28.88 1.96
N ILE A 365 -1.02 29.27 3.23
CA ILE A 365 -1.09 28.31 4.33
C ILE A 365 -2.46 27.66 4.38
N ASN A 366 -2.57 26.43 3.87
CA ASN A 366 -3.61 25.50 4.30
C ASN A 366 -3.28 25.07 5.74
N VAL A 367 -4.14 25.42 6.68
CA VAL A 367 -3.97 25.06 8.09
C VAL A 367 -3.96 23.53 8.18
N LYS A 368 -2.78 22.94 8.40
CA LYS A 368 -2.68 21.54 8.79
C LYS A 368 -3.36 21.40 10.15
N ALA A 369 -4.16 20.34 10.30
CA ALA A 369 -4.75 19.98 11.59
C ALA A 369 -3.66 20.01 12.67
N PRO A 370 -3.98 20.50 13.89
CA PRO A 370 -2.99 20.57 14.97
C PRO A 370 -2.34 19.20 15.15
N LYS A 371 -1.02 19.18 15.24
CA LYS A 371 -0.27 17.94 15.44
C LYS A 371 -0.77 17.30 16.75
N VAL A 372 -1.10 16.02 16.69
CA VAL A 372 -1.43 15.22 17.86
C VAL A 372 -0.26 15.30 18.84
N ASP A 373 -0.55 15.53 20.11
CA ASP A 373 0.46 15.56 21.16
C ASP A 373 0.98 14.13 21.34
N LEU A 374 2.06 13.81 20.63
CA LEU A 374 2.63 12.47 20.55
C LEU A 374 3.07 11.95 21.92
N GLU A 375 3.43 12.84 22.85
CA GLU A 375 3.83 12.47 24.21
C GLU A 375 2.60 12.03 25.01
N LYS A 376 1.51 12.82 24.99
CA LYS A 376 0.22 12.40 25.57
C LYS A 376 -0.32 11.12 24.92
N LEU A 377 -0.20 10.99 23.61
CA LEU A 377 -0.68 9.81 22.89
C LEU A 377 0.09 8.57 23.34
N MET A 378 1.42 8.59 23.33
CA MET A 378 2.24 7.45 23.76
C MET A 378 1.99 7.07 25.23
N VAL A 379 1.83 8.06 26.13
CA VAL A 379 1.68 7.82 27.57
C VAL A 379 0.28 7.31 27.93
N TYR A 380 -0.77 7.79 27.26
CA TYR A 380 -2.16 7.49 27.59
C TYR A 380 -2.88 6.60 26.57
N THR A 381 -2.13 5.94 25.67
CA THR A 381 -2.68 4.99 24.70
C THR A 381 -3.41 3.85 25.43
N GLY A 382 -4.70 3.68 25.14
CA GLY A 382 -5.52 2.61 25.73
C GLY A 382 -6.14 2.92 27.10
N GLU A 383 -5.87 4.11 27.67
CA GLU A 383 -6.53 4.55 28.90
C GLU A 383 -7.88 5.23 28.60
N VAL A 384 -8.92 4.80 29.31
CA VAL A 384 -10.27 5.39 29.27
C VAL A 384 -10.77 5.50 30.69
N LEU A 385 -11.10 6.73 31.11
CA LEU A 385 -11.60 7.03 32.44
C LEU A 385 -13.11 7.19 32.38
N ARG A 386 -13.85 6.52 33.27
CA ARG A 386 -15.31 6.47 33.24
C ARG A 386 -15.89 6.98 34.55
N PHE A 387 -16.85 7.88 34.41
CA PHE A 387 -17.60 8.49 35.50
C PHE A 387 -19.08 8.23 35.24
N GLU A 388 -19.81 7.87 36.29
CA GLU A 388 -21.25 7.75 36.21
C GLU A 388 -21.90 9.03 36.74
N ALA A 389 -22.92 9.48 36.01
CA ALA A 389 -23.63 10.70 36.29
C ALA A 389 -25.14 10.53 36.10
N LYS A 390 -25.93 11.30 36.86
CA LYS A 390 -27.37 11.47 36.63
C LYS A 390 -27.65 12.82 35.98
N MET A 391 -28.77 12.93 35.28
CA MET A 391 -29.21 14.22 34.75
C MET A 391 -29.77 15.08 35.89
N ALA A 392 -29.28 16.32 35.99
CA ALA A 392 -29.68 17.30 36.99
C ALA A 392 -30.54 18.40 36.35
N ASN A 393 -31.52 18.00 35.53
CA ASN A 393 -32.41 18.90 34.77
C ASN A 393 -33.79 19.09 35.45
N GLY A 394 -34.08 18.38 36.55
CA GLY A 394 -35.30 18.52 37.33
C GLY A 394 -36.54 17.85 36.73
N LEU A 395 -36.38 17.00 35.71
CA LEU A 395 -37.49 16.24 35.10
C LEU A 395 -37.62 14.87 35.78
N ALA A 396 -38.82 14.54 36.26
CA ALA A 396 -39.10 13.27 36.95
C ALA A 396 -38.81 12.03 36.09
N GLU A 397 -38.90 12.15 34.77
CA GLU A 397 -38.61 11.07 33.81
C GLU A 397 -37.09 10.78 33.68
N ASP A 398 -36.24 11.76 33.99
CA ASP A 398 -34.78 11.67 33.82
C ASP A 398 -34.04 11.37 35.13
N GLU A 399 -34.73 11.44 36.28
CA GLU A 399 -34.17 11.28 37.63
C GLU A 399 -33.59 9.87 37.88
N MET A 400 -34.14 8.86 37.20
CA MET A 400 -33.71 7.46 37.30
C MET A 400 -32.65 7.06 36.25
N ARG A 401 -32.25 7.96 35.35
CA ARG A 401 -31.36 7.64 34.23
C ARG A 401 -29.89 7.80 34.61
N VAL A 402 -29.10 6.74 34.39
CA VAL A 402 -27.66 6.71 34.69
C VAL A 402 -26.85 6.76 33.39
N LEU A 403 -26.07 7.82 33.26
CA LEU A 403 -25.20 8.08 32.12
C LEU A 403 -23.74 7.81 32.49
N VAL A 404 -22.96 7.33 31.52
CA VAL A 404 -21.52 7.14 31.64
C VAL A 404 -20.81 8.20 30.82
N ILE A 405 -20.03 9.04 31.50
CA ILE A 405 -19.09 9.99 30.92
C ILE A 405 -17.75 9.25 30.76
N ALA A 406 -17.34 9.02 29.52
CA ALA A 406 -16.03 8.46 29.18
C ALA A 406 -15.07 9.57 28.74
N TYR A 407 -13.99 9.76 29.49
CA TYR A 407 -12.90 10.68 29.21
C TYR A 407 -11.68 9.95 28.66
N TYR A 408 -11.10 10.47 27.58
CA TYR A 408 -9.95 9.91 26.88
C TYR A 408 -8.71 10.79 27.07
N PRO A 409 -7.77 10.45 27.97
CA PRO A 409 -6.67 11.34 28.35
C PRO A 409 -5.62 11.59 27.25
N HIS A 410 -5.55 10.74 26.22
CA HIS A 410 -4.62 10.91 25.10
C HIS A 410 -5.00 12.09 24.20
N ASP A 411 -6.30 12.33 24.00
CA ASP A 411 -6.80 13.35 23.06
C ASP A 411 -7.66 14.44 23.72
N ASP A 412 -7.86 14.39 25.05
CA ASP A 412 -8.76 15.25 25.83
C ASP A 412 -10.22 15.23 25.29
N GLU A 413 -10.68 14.08 24.78
CA GLU A 413 -12.03 13.89 24.24
C GLU A 413 -12.98 13.31 25.29
N VAL A 414 -14.25 13.68 25.16
CA VAL A 414 -15.33 13.23 26.05
C VAL A 414 -16.41 12.55 25.20
N ALA A 415 -16.95 11.44 25.70
CA ALA A 415 -18.15 10.81 25.17
C ALA A 415 -19.14 10.58 26.32
N VAL A 416 -20.43 10.70 26.05
CA VAL A 416 -21.48 10.44 27.04
C VAL A 416 -22.46 9.45 26.45
N PHE A 417 -22.71 8.35 27.15
CA PHE A 417 -23.64 7.32 26.70
C PHE A 417 -24.37 6.69 27.88
N GLU A 418 -25.58 6.21 27.61
CA GLU A 418 -26.39 5.52 28.60
C GLU A 418 -26.10 4.00 28.57
N ILE A 419 -26.14 3.35 29.73
CA ILE A 419 -26.04 1.88 29.78
C ILE A 419 -27.39 1.30 29.33
N PRO A 420 -27.44 0.44 28.30
CA PRO A 420 -28.70 -0.08 27.79
C PRO A 420 -29.33 -1.05 28.80
N VAL A 421 -30.48 -0.69 29.34
CA VAL A 421 -31.29 -1.54 30.23
C VAL A 421 -32.43 -2.16 29.41
N ARG A 422 -32.60 -3.49 29.45
CA ARG A 422 -33.71 -4.18 28.78
C ARG A 422 -35.05 -3.75 29.41
N ASN A 423 -36.05 -3.50 28.57
CA ASN A 423 -37.43 -3.16 28.96
C ASN A 423 -37.60 -1.85 29.75
N SER A 424 -36.68 -0.88 29.61
CA SER A 424 -36.78 0.39 30.34
C SER A 424 -37.85 1.35 29.80
N GLY A 425 -38.37 1.14 28.59
CA GLY A 425 -39.35 2.05 27.97
C GLY A 425 -38.77 3.39 27.48
N HIS A 426 -37.49 3.65 27.71
CA HIS A 426 -36.80 4.88 27.30
C HIS A 426 -35.94 4.68 26.04
N TRP A 427 -35.81 5.73 25.22
CA TRP A 427 -34.84 5.76 24.11
C TRP A 427 -33.41 5.72 24.66
N THR A 428 -32.73 4.59 24.47
CA THR A 428 -31.32 4.40 24.85
C THR A 428 -30.39 4.85 23.72
N GLY A 429 -29.25 5.48 24.05
CA GLY A 429 -28.32 5.95 23.03
C GLY A 429 -27.06 6.65 23.55
N LYS A 430 -26.21 7.06 22.59
CA LYS A 430 -25.10 7.97 22.85
C LYS A 430 -25.63 9.40 22.91
N PHE A 431 -25.55 10.02 24.07
CA PHE A 431 -25.94 11.42 24.28
C PHE A 431 -24.93 12.39 23.68
N ALA A 432 -23.66 12.01 23.68
CA ALA A 432 -22.62 12.78 23.04
C ALA A 432 -21.55 11.84 22.47
N ASP A 433 -21.33 11.95 21.16
CA ASP A 433 -20.25 11.24 20.47
C ASP A 433 -18.87 11.74 20.94
N LYS A 434 -17.88 10.85 20.83
CA LYS A 434 -16.48 11.12 21.20
C LYS A 434 -15.98 12.34 20.42
N ARG A 435 -15.77 13.46 21.12
CA ARG A 435 -15.20 14.69 20.58
C ARG A 435 -14.63 15.57 21.69
N ARG A 436 -13.78 16.53 21.32
CA ARG A 436 -13.40 17.62 22.22
C ARG A 436 -14.59 18.53 22.46
N MET A 437 -14.97 18.68 23.72
CA MET A 437 -16.07 19.57 24.12
C MET A 437 -15.53 20.70 24.97
N LYS A 438 -16.10 21.90 24.79
CA LYS A 438 -15.80 23.05 25.63
C LYS A 438 -16.64 22.97 26.90
N ASN A 439 -15.99 23.21 28.03
CA ASN A 439 -16.65 23.43 29.29
C ASN A 439 -17.29 24.83 29.29
N PRO A 440 -18.63 24.94 29.36
CA PRO A 440 -19.30 26.24 29.30
C PRO A 440 -18.97 27.14 30.49
N ALA A 441 -18.54 26.59 31.63
CA ALA A 441 -18.15 27.39 32.80
C ALA A 441 -16.78 28.07 32.64
N THR A 442 -15.83 27.43 31.95
CA THR A 442 -14.44 27.93 31.82
C THR A 442 -14.10 28.46 30.42
N GLY A 443 -14.93 28.18 29.42
CA GLY A 443 -14.70 28.51 28.01
C GLY A 443 -13.57 27.71 27.34
N LYS A 444 -12.90 26.83 28.09
CA LYS A 444 -11.79 25.96 27.63
C LYS A 444 -12.30 24.53 27.41
N ASN A 445 -11.54 23.71 26.69
CA ASN A 445 -11.90 22.29 26.52
C ASN A 445 -11.88 21.56 27.87
N PHE A 446 -12.78 20.59 28.03
CA PHE A 446 -12.85 19.75 29.22
C PHE A 446 -11.51 19.11 29.52
N LYS A 447 -11.01 19.33 30.73
CA LYS A 447 -9.85 18.64 31.28
C LYS A 447 -10.29 17.60 32.30
N LEU A 448 -9.43 16.63 32.58
CA LEU A 448 -9.69 15.65 33.62
C LEU A 448 -9.90 16.29 35.01
N SER A 449 -9.28 17.45 35.27
CA SER A 449 -9.49 18.24 36.49
C SER A 449 -10.93 18.74 36.66
N ASP A 450 -11.71 18.80 35.59
CA ASP A 450 -13.08 19.31 35.60
C ASP A 450 -14.10 18.20 35.93
N LEU A 451 -13.66 16.94 35.99
CA LEU A 451 -14.52 15.77 36.22
C LEU A 451 -14.24 15.20 37.63
N VAL A 452 -14.96 15.75 38.61
CA VAL A 452 -14.80 15.39 40.03
C VAL A 452 -16.12 14.79 40.55
N VAL A 453 -16.02 13.71 41.34
CA VAL A 453 -17.20 13.08 41.95
C VAL A 453 -17.87 14.06 42.93
N GLY A 454 -19.19 14.20 42.84
CA GLY A 454 -20.00 15.18 43.58
C GLY A 454 -20.23 16.51 42.86
N THR A 455 -19.61 16.72 41.69
CA THR A 455 -19.77 17.98 40.93
C THR A 455 -20.77 17.83 39.78
N THR A 456 -21.49 18.92 39.48
CA THR A 456 -22.41 18.98 38.33
C THR A 456 -21.72 19.66 37.15
N VAL A 457 -21.68 18.97 36.02
CA VAL A 457 -20.93 19.36 34.83
C VAL A 457 -21.86 19.41 33.62
N THR A 458 -21.86 20.52 32.88
CA THR A 458 -22.73 20.68 31.70
C THR A 458 -22.04 20.18 30.44
N ILE A 459 -22.43 18.99 29.97
CA ILE A 459 -21.88 18.37 28.75
C ILE A 459 -22.97 18.28 27.68
N ALA A 460 -22.65 18.73 26.47
CA ALA A 460 -23.59 18.78 25.34
C ALA A 460 -24.92 19.52 25.64
N GLY A 461 -24.88 20.51 26.55
CA GLY A 461 -26.05 21.30 26.94
C GLY A 461 -26.90 20.69 28.05
N GLN A 462 -26.55 19.50 28.56
CA GLN A 462 -27.25 18.84 29.66
C GLN A 462 -26.43 18.92 30.96
N PRO A 463 -27.02 19.34 32.09
CA PRO A 463 -26.36 19.31 33.38
C PRO A 463 -26.30 17.86 33.90
N LEU A 464 -25.08 17.35 34.11
CA LEU A 464 -24.82 15.99 34.57
C LEU A 464 -24.15 16.02 35.94
N HIS A 465 -24.80 15.47 36.96
CA HIS A 465 -24.25 15.36 38.30
C HIS A 465 -23.45 14.05 38.44
N ILE A 466 -22.14 14.15 38.69
CA ILE A 466 -21.25 12.98 38.76
C ILE A 466 -21.40 12.30 40.13
N ILE A 467 -21.84 11.05 40.13
CA ILE A 467 -22.16 10.29 41.35
C ILE A 467 -21.02 9.37 41.76
N ARG A 468 -20.41 8.67 40.79
CA ARG A 468 -19.32 7.73 41.06
C ARG A 468 -18.34 7.66 39.91
N ALA A 469 -17.16 7.12 40.17
CA ALA A 469 -16.14 6.84 39.17
C ALA A 469 -15.72 5.37 39.25
N ASP A 470 -15.37 4.78 38.10
CA ASP A 470 -14.91 3.39 38.04
C ASP A 470 -13.64 3.19 38.90
N GLU A 471 -13.46 1.97 39.42
CA GLU A 471 -12.35 1.66 40.31
C GLU A 471 -10.97 1.95 39.67
N ARG A 472 -10.84 1.67 38.36
CA ARG A 472 -9.65 1.97 37.57
C ARG A 472 -9.41 3.48 37.46
N CYS A 473 -10.48 4.27 37.33
CA CYS A 473 -10.40 5.73 37.27
C CYS A 473 -9.89 6.30 38.59
N LEU A 474 -10.42 5.84 39.72
CA LEU A 474 -9.97 6.28 41.03
C LEU A 474 -8.48 5.93 41.29
N ARG A 475 -8.02 4.71 40.93
CA ARG A 475 -6.58 4.35 41.05
C ARG A 475 -5.69 5.23 40.17
N PHE A 476 -6.17 5.61 38.99
CA PHE A 476 -5.44 6.46 38.05
C PHE A 476 -5.25 7.88 38.59
N LEU A 477 -6.27 8.43 39.27
CA LEU A 477 -6.21 9.75 39.90
C LEU A 477 -5.30 9.73 41.14
N GLU A 478 -5.45 8.73 42.02
CA GLU A 478 -4.63 8.56 43.23
C GLU A 478 -3.13 8.38 42.93
N ALA A 479 -2.77 7.78 41.79
CA ALA A 479 -1.37 7.61 41.39
C ALA A 479 -0.67 8.93 41.04
N ARG A 480 -1.42 10.04 40.91
CA ARG A 480 -0.91 11.35 40.51
C ARG A 480 -1.38 12.48 41.45
N PRO A 481 -0.98 12.44 42.73
CA PRO A 481 -1.47 13.38 43.75
C PRO A 481 -1.10 14.85 43.48
N ARG A 482 -0.02 15.11 42.72
CA ARG A 482 0.38 16.48 42.34
C ARG A 482 -0.51 17.11 41.28
N GLU A 483 -1.13 16.29 40.42
CA GLU A 483 -2.03 16.76 39.35
C GLU A 483 -3.48 16.77 39.81
N PHE A 484 -3.85 15.88 40.75
CA PHE A 484 -5.20 15.72 41.29
C PHE A 484 -5.19 15.81 42.83
N PRO A 485 -5.21 17.03 43.40
CA PRO A 485 -5.11 17.22 44.85
C PRO A 485 -6.29 16.61 45.64
N TYR A 486 -7.48 16.50 45.04
CA TYR A 486 -8.66 15.88 45.64
C TYR A 486 -8.54 14.35 45.82
N ALA A 487 -7.57 13.72 45.14
CA ALA A 487 -7.30 12.29 45.21
C ALA A 487 -6.01 11.98 46.00
N ASP A 488 -5.39 12.98 46.63
CA ASP A 488 -4.23 12.80 47.51
C ASP A 488 -4.71 12.39 48.92
N PRO A 489 -4.45 11.14 49.36
CA PRO A 489 -4.90 10.67 50.66
C PRO A 489 -4.33 11.49 51.82
N VAL A 490 -3.10 12.01 51.68
CA VAL A 490 -2.43 12.77 52.75
C VAL A 490 -3.01 14.18 52.87
N ALA A 491 -3.28 14.84 51.75
CA ALA A 491 -3.92 16.16 51.74
C ALA A 491 -5.35 16.09 52.30
N CYS A 492 -6.13 15.07 51.92
CA CYS A 492 -7.48 14.85 52.42
C CYS A 492 -7.48 14.59 53.94
N CYS A 493 -6.57 13.75 54.44
CA CYS A 493 -6.44 13.49 55.89
C CYS A 493 -6.00 14.73 56.68
N ARG A 494 -5.15 15.61 56.12
CA ARG A 494 -4.79 16.88 56.78
C ARG A 494 -5.99 17.82 56.89
N LYS A 495 -6.84 17.88 55.86
CA LYS A 495 -8.06 18.69 55.84
C LYS A 495 -9.07 18.20 56.89
N LEU A 496 -9.20 16.87 57.03
CA LEU A 496 -10.05 16.22 58.04
C LEU A 496 -9.48 16.28 59.48
N ALA A 497 -8.19 16.62 59.67
CA ALA A 497 -7.56 16.67 60.99
C ALA A 497 -8.17 17.72 61.93
N ALA A 498 -8.81 18.74 61.37
CA ALA A 498 -9.53 19.76 62.12
C ALA A 498 -10.78 19.21 62.83
N LEU A 499 -11.30 18.05 62.42
CA LEU A 499 -12.48 17.39 63.01
C LEU A 499 -12.16 16.50 64.23
N LYS A 500 -10.88 16.36 64.59
CA LYS A 500 -10.40 15.41 65.61
C LYS A 500 -10.93 15.67 67.03
N GLY A 501 -11.40 16.88 67.32
CA GLY A 501 -11.87 17.32 68.64
C GLY A 501 -13.35 17.07 68.93
N GLU A 502 -14.14 16.68 67.92
CA GLU A 502 -15.60 16.52 68.07
C GLU A 502 -15.97 15.18 68.76
N PRO A 503 -16.94 15.16 69.68
CA PRO A 503 -17.33 13.96 70.42
C PRO A 503 -17.92 12.87 69.51
N GLU A 504 -18.63 13.24 68.45
CA GLU A 504 -19.18 12.29 67.45
C GLU A 504 -18.04 11.53 66.72
N MET A 505 -16.86 12.15 66.54
CA MET A 505 -15.69 11.53 65.88
C MET A 505 -14.97 10.48 66.74
N GLN A 506 -15.36 10.34 68.01
CA GLN A 506 -14.80 9.39 68.97
C GLN A 506 -15.74 8.22 69.26
N ASP A 507 -16.92 8.19 68.64
CA ASP A 507 -17.93 7.16 68.85
C ASP A 507 -17.47 5.78 68.32
N PRO A 508 -17.51 4.71 69.14
CA PRO A 508 -17.13 3.37 68.70
C PRO A 508 -18.05 2.76 67.62
N GLU A 509 -19.28 3.26 67.43
CA GLU A 509 -20.24 2.74 66.44
C GLU A 509 -20.02 3.28 65.01
N GLY A 510 -19.16 4.30 64.86
CA GLY A 510 -18.82 4.90 63.56
C GLY A 510 -19.75 6.04 63.14
N ILE A 511 -19.31 6.85 62.18
CA ILE A 511 -20.07 8.00 61.64
C ILE A 511 -20.54 7.69 60.22
N ASP A 512 -21.78 8.06 59.91
CA ASP A 512 -22.33 8.06 58.54
C ASP A 512 -21.60 9.12 57.65
N PRO A 513 -21.10 8.79 56.46
CA PRO A 513 -20.44 9.71 55.54
C PRO A 513 -21.18 11.04 55.27
N ASP A 514 -22.51 11.01 55.19
CA ASP A 514 -23.31 12.23 54.98
C ASP A 514 -23.33 13.10 56.24
N ARG A 515 -23.39 12.47 57.43
CA ARG A 515 -23.27 13.17 58.71
C ARG A 515 -21.88 13.76 58.94
N LEU A 516 -20.82 13.09 58.47
CA LEU A 516 -19.45 13.61 58.50
C LEU A 516 -19.31 14.88 57.66
N LYS A 517 -19.99 14.92 56.50
CA LYS A 517 -20.02 16.08 55.62
C LYS A 517 -20.77 17.26 56.26
N GLU A 518 -21.89 17.00 56.93
CA GLU A 518 -22.62 18.02 57.71
C GLU A 518 -21.76 18.61 58.84
N LEU A 519 -21.06 17.77 59.60
CA LEU A 519 -20.14 18.20 60.66
C LEU A 519 -18.98 19.03 60.10
N ALA A 520 -18.42 18.64 58.96
CA ALA A 520 -17.37 19.39 58.28
C ALA A 520 -17.83 20.79 57.85
N VAL A 521 -19.04 20.90 57.30
CA VAL A 521 -19.64 22.19 56.91
C VAL A 521 -19.90 23.07 58.14
N HIS A 522 -20.38 22.50 59.25
CA HIS A 522 -20.60 23.23 60.50
C HIS A 522 -19.32 23.84 61.09
N LEU A 523 -18.16 23.23 60.83
CA LEU A 523 -16.84 23.69 61.24
C LEU A 523 -16.10 24.52 60.17
N GLY A 524 -16.79 24.88 59.08
CA GLY A 524 -16.25 25.72 58.01
C GLY A 524 -15.27 25.02 57.06
N LEU A 525 -15.28 23.67 57.02
CA LEU A 525 -14.47 22.86 56.11
C LEU A 525 -15.30 22.47 54.87
N ASP A 526 -14.94 23.00 53.71
CA ASP A 526 -15.59 22.65 52.44
C ASP A 526 -14.99 21.35 51.89
N ILE A 527 -15.66 20.21 52.11
CA ILE A 527 -15.19 18.88 51.69
C ILE A 527 -15.94 18.44 50.43
N VAL A 528 -15.18 18.11 49.39
CA VAL A 528 -15.74 17.60 48.13
C VAL A 528 -15.95 16.09 48.24
N ASP A 529 -17.03 15.56 47.66
CA ASP A 529 -17.37 14.13 47.76
C ASP A 529 -16.25 13.21 47.27
N HIS A 530 -15.46 13.65 46.30
CA HIS A 530 -14.28 12.93 45.83
C HIS A 530 -13.18 12.78 46.89
N GLU A 531 -12.98 13.78 47.75
CA GLU A 531 -12.02 13.72 48.87
C GLU A 531 -12.49 12.69 49.90
N LEU A 532 -13.81 12.67 50.17
CA LEU A 532 -14.43 11.71 51.05
C LEU A 532 -14.29 10.28 50.51
N VAL A 533 -14.65 10.05 49.23
CA VAL A 533 -14.46 8.74 48.55
C VAL A 533 -13.01 8.26 48.62
N THR A 534 -12.04 9.16 48.45
CA THR A 534 -10.60 8.82 48.53
C THR A 534 -10.20 8.36 49.94
N VAL A 535 -10.69 9.05 50.98
CA VAL A 535 -10.43 8.72 52.38
C VAL A 535 -11.11 7.40 52.76
N LEU A 536 -12.38 7.24 52.40
CA LEU A 536 -13.17 6.02 52.62
C LEU A 536 -12.48 4.79 52.01
N ARG A 537 -11.99 4.93 50.77
CA ARG A 537 -11.36 3.82 50.05
C ARG A 537 -9.99 3.40 50.61
N LYS A 538 -9.19 4.34 51.09
CA LYS A 538 -7.83 4.05 51.61
C LYS A 538 -7.81 3.66 53.08
N PHE A 539 -8.75 4.19 53.87
CA PHE A 539 -8.67 4.14 55.33
C PHE A 539 -9.96 3.70 56.03
N GLY A 540 -11.10 3.62 55.33
CA GLY A 540 -12.38 3.21 55.90
C GLY A 540 -12.55 1.68 55.98
N GLU A 541 -12.86 1.17 57.17
CA GLU A 541 -13.56 -0.11 57.35
C GLU A 541 -15.06 0.24 57.52
N MET A 542 -15.90 -0.25 56.60
CA MET A 542 -17.36 -0.05 56.66
C MET A 542 -18.03 -1.26 57.32
N ASP A 543 -19.03 -0.99 58.17
CA ASP A 543 -19.89 -2.04 58.74
C ASP A 543 -21.01 -2.46 57.77
N GLU A 544 -21.70 -3.57 58.06
CA GLU A 544 -22.80 -4.10 57.23
C GLU A 544 -23.97 -3.10 57.04
N GLU A 545 -24.04 -2.08 57.90
CA GLU A 545 -25.04 -1.00 57.88
C GLU A 545 -24.58 0.27 57.15
N GLY A 546 -23.35 0.31 56.62
CA GLY A 546 -22.81 1.45 55.86
C GLY A 546 -22.09 2.53 56.68
N ASN A 547 -22.03 2.37 58.01
CA ASN A 547 -21.36 3.31 58.93
C ASN A 547 -19.83 3.17 58.91
N LEU A 548 -19.11 4.29 59.11
CA LEU A 548 -17.65 4.33 59.02
C LEU A 548 -16.96 4.13 60.37
N ARG A 549 -16.23 3.02 60.54
CA ARG A 549 -15.44 2.78 61.75
C ARG A 549 -14.12 3.57 61.73
N MET A 550 -14.07 4.65 62.52
CA MET A 550 -12.96 5.63 62.53
C MET A 550 -11.68 5.21 63.31
N ARG A 551 -11.60 4.00 63.90
CA ARG A 551 -10.49 3.59 64.78
C ARG A 551 -9.09 3.68 64.14
N ARG A 552 -8.97 3.54 62.80
CA ARG A 552 -7.70 3.73 62.08
C ARG A 552 -7.47 5.16 61.59
N CYS A 553 -8.50 5.87 61.13
CA CYS A 553 -8.39 7.27 60.67
C CYS A 553 -7.93 8.24 61.77
N VAL A 554 -8.41 8.06 63.01
CA VAL A 554 -8.00 8.92 64.14
C VAL A 554 -6.51 8.75 64.50
N SER A 555 -5.93 7.57 64.23
CA SER A 555 -4.51 7.28 64.43
C SER A 555 -3.57 7.89 63.37
N LEU A 556 -4.13 8.36 62.25
CA LEU A 556 -3.39 8.90 61.10
C LEU A 556 -3.29 10.43 61.08
N PHE A 557 -3.97 11.13 62.00
CA PHE A 557 -3.80 12.58 62.17
C PHE A 557 -2.45 12.88 62.84
N PRO A 558 -1.51 13.55 62.15
CA PRO A 558 -0.13 13.66 62.63
C PRO A 558 -0.05 14.39 63.98
N ARG A 559 0.76 13.87 64.92
CA ARG A 559 1.36 14.69 65.98
C ARG A 559 2.39 15.63 65.34
N PRO A 560 2.63 16.85 65.87
CA PRO A 560 3.38 17.90 65.19
C PRO A 560 4.89 17.61 64.99
N THR A 561 5.38 16.43 65.40
CA THR A 561 6.78 16.05 65.29
C THR A 561 6.89 14.58 64.90
N PHE A 562 6.68 14.28 63.62
CA PHE A 562 7.17 13.03 63.03
C PHE A 562 7.50 13.26 61.56
N GLU A 563 8.81 13.43 61.28
CA GLU A 563 9.34 13.39 59.92
C GLU A 563 9.05 12.01 59.35
N TRP A 564 8.23 11.98 58.30
CA TRP A 564 8.02 10.79 57.50
C TRP A 564 9.36 10.42 56.83
N ARG A 565 10.05 9.42 57.39
CA ARG A 565 11.29 8.87 56.83
C ARG A 565 11.05 8.45 55.38
N ALA A 566 11.91 8.99 54.52
CA ALA A 566 11.96 8.87 53.07
C ALA A 566 12.38 7.47 52.56
N GLU A 567 11.74 6.39 53.03
CA GLU A 567 12.07 5.03 52.55
C GLU A 567 11.04 4.46 51.55
N ASN A 568 9.85 5.04 51.43
CA ASN A 568 8.85 4.59 50.44
C ASN A 568 8.76 5.43 49.16
N GLU A 569 9.52 6.53 49.04
CA GLU A 569 9.71 7.24 47.76
C GLU A 569 10.81 6.62 46.88
N LEU A 570 11.65 5.73 47.43
CA LEU A 570 12.71 5.04 46.69
C LEU A 570 12.23 3.77 45.98
N SER A 571 11.20 3.09 46.49
CA SER A 571 10.64 1.88 45.84
C SER A 571 9.74 2.20 44.62
N ALA A 572 9.21 3.42 44.53
CA ALA A 572 8.55 3.92 43.32
C ALA A 572 9.53 4.53 42.30
N ARG A 573 10.70 5.02 42.74
CA ARG A 573 11.75 5.52 41.83
C ARG A 573 12.56 4.41 41.17
N GLN A 574 12.82 3.29 41.85
CA GLN A 574 13.64 2.20 41.28
C GLN A 574 12.92 1.28 40.27
N ARG A 575 11.60 1.43 40.05
CA ARG A 575 10.89 0.73 38.96
C ARG A 575 10.69 1.57 37.69
N LEU A 576 11.12 2.83 37.69
CA LEU A 576 11.02 3.73 36.53
C LEU A 576 12.38 4.10 35.91
N GLU A 577 13.50 3.72 36.54
CA GLU A 577 14.83 3.82 35.94
C GLU A 577 15.22 2.52 35.22
N CYS A 578 14.53 2.20 34.12
CA CYS A 578 15.02 1.21 33.15
C CYS A 578 14.43 1.39 31.74
N VAL A 579 14.09 2.62 31.31
CA VAL A 579 14.04 2.95 29.87
C VAL A 579 14.32 4.45 29.69
N SER A 580 15.59 4.83 29.54
CA SER A 580 15.96 6.12 28.96
C SER A 580 16.85 5.91 27.73
N LEU A 581 16.32 6.24 26.56
CA LEU A 581 17.10 6.50 25.34
C LEU A 581 17.28 8.02 25.19
N PRO A 582 18.41 8.50 24.64
CA PRO A 582 18.87 9.88 24.81
C PRO A 582 18.12 10.90 23.91
N ARG A 583 17.70 12.02 24.52
CA ARG A 583 17.27 13.24 23.81
C ARG A 583 18.50 14.03 23.34
N PHE A 584 18.65 14.20 22.03
CA PHE A 584 19.51 15.23 21.43
C PHE A 584 18.92 16.62 21.72
N ARG A 585 19.69 17.51 22.37
CA ARG A 585 19.39 18.94 22.49
C ARG A 585 20.11 19.71 21.38
N ALA A 586 19.36 20.53 20.66
CA ALA A 586 19.90 21.59 19.79
C ALA A 586 20.44 22.76 20.65
N PRO A 587 21.55 23.42 20.27
CA PRO A 587 21.96 24.68 20.89
C PRO A 587 21.71 25.90 19.97
N GLN A 588 21.24 27.00 20.56
CA GLN A 588 21.33 28.38 20.04
C GLN A 588 22.33 29.10 20.96
N SER A 589 23.57 29.44 20.54
CA SER A 589 24.10 30.69 19.90
C SER A 589 25.13 31.34 20.86
N PRO A 590 26.04 32.29 20.49
CA PRO A 590 26.85 32.51 19.28
C PRO A 590 28.41 32.49 19.53
N VAL A 591 29.20 32.27 18.44
CA VAL A 591 30.59 32.69 18.03
C VAL A 591 31.53 33.35 19.11
N PRO A 592 32.85 33.03 19.27
CA PRO A 592 33.91 33.22 18.24
C PRO A 592 35.14 32.27 18.16
N LEU A 593 35.90 32.48 17.08
CA LEU A 593 37.14 31.84 16.62
C LEU A 593 38.28 31.72 17.65
N HIS A 594 39.00 30.58 17.70
CA HIS A 594 40.45 30.52 17.38
C HIS A 594 41.05 29.10 17.38
N ARG A 595 42.09 28.95 16.55
CA ARG A 595 43.04 27.83 16.35
C ARG A 595 43.64 27.27 17.65
N ARG A 596 43.85 25.93 17.73
CA ARG A 596 45.19 25.28 17.74
C ARG A 596 45.13 23.76 17.90
N ARG A 597 46.25 23.16 17.46
CA ARG A 597 46.66 21.75 17.33
C ARG A 597 46.83 20.99 18.66
N SER A 598 47.09 19.68 18.50
CA SER A 598 47.56 18.65 19.46
C SER A 598 46.43 17.99 20.27
N GLY A 599 46.36 16.67 20.43
CA GLY A 599 47.31 15.58 20.20
C GLY A 599 47.42 14.75 21.49
N CYS A 600 47.11 13.45 21.41
CA CYS A 600 47.25 12.43 22.46
C CYS A 600 46.25 12.58 23.64
N TRP A 601 45.47 11.58 24.04
CA TRP A 601 45.91 10.26 24.48
C TRP A 601 44.88 9.16 24.17
N GLN A 602 45.45 8.01 23.82
CA GLN A 602 44.81 6.70 23.66
C GLN A 602 44.45 6.09 25.02
N GLN A 603 43.66 5.01 24.92
CA GLN A 603 43.34 3.99 25.93
C GLN A 603 42.09 4.27 26.76
N SER A 604 40.92 3.92 26.20
CA SER A 604 39.73 3.35 26.89
C SER A 604 38.55 3.06 25.94
N ALA A 605 38.80 2.73 24.66
CA ALA A 605 37.72 2.47 23.67
C ALA A 605 37.96 1.19 22.84
N ALA A 606 38.49 0.14 23.47
CA ALA A 606 38.91 -1.09 22.78
C ALA A 606 37.95 -2.29 22.92
N LEU A 607 36.82 -2.20 23.63
CA LEU A 607 35.95 -3.37 23.88
C LEU A 607 34.49 -3.26 23.41
N CYS A 608 34.02 -2.10 22.94
CA CYS A 608 32.66 -1.95 22.37
C CYS A 608 32.63 -1.73 20.84
N ALA A 609 33.78 -1.73 20.16
CA ALA A 609 33.89 -1.44 18.72
C ALA A 609 34.00 -2.68 17.82
N ALA A 610 33.82 -3.90 18.35
CA ALA A 610 34.04 -5.14 17.59
C ALA A 610 32.78 -5.71 16.88
N GLY A 611 31.56 -5.26 17.20
CA GLY A 611 30.33 -5.89 16.70
C GLY A 611 29.61 -5.18 15.54
N VAL A 612 29.94 -3.92 15.25
CA VAL A 612 29.18 -3.08 14.29
C VAL A 612 30.06 -2.52 13.16
N GLY A 613 31.39 -2.65 13.29
CA GLY A 613 32.37 -2.14 12.31
C GLY A 613 32.69 -3.06 11.12
N ALA A 614 32.10 -4.26 11.02
CA ALA A 614 32.43 -5.22 9.97
C ALA A 614 31.60 -5.06 8.69
N LYS A 615 30.34 -4.59 8.76
CA LYS A 615 29.48 -4.43 7.57
C LYS A 615 29.79 -3.20 6.74
N HIS A 616 30.33 -2.14 7.35
CA HIS A 616 30.74 -0.94 6.61
C HIS A 616 32.17 -1.00 6.05
N ARG A 617 32.98 -1.98 6.47
CA ARG A 617 34.40 -2.08 6.10
C ARG A 617 34.69 -3.05 4.94
N LEU A 618 33.66 -3.69 4.37
CA LEU A 618 33.78 -4.52 3.15
C LEU A 618 33.25 -3.82 1.88
N GLN A 619 32.61 -2.65 2.00
CA GLN A 619 32.14 -1.85 0.87
C GLN A 619 33.00 -0.61 0.57
N GLU A 620 33.92 -0.24 1.47
CA GLU A 620 34.95 0.76 1.19
C GLU A 620 36.27 0.04 0.87
N GLU A 621 36.88 0.42 -0.26
CA GLU A 621 38.18 -0.02 -0.79
C GLU A 621 38.20 -1.22 -1.76
N ARG A 622 37.85 -0.93 -3.02
CA ARG A 622 38.65 -1.27 -4.22
C ARG A 622 38.12 -0.50 -5.43
N HIS A 623 38.32 0.83 -5.44
CA HIS A 623 38.23 1.54 -6.72
C HIS A 623 39.35 1.03 -7.61
N GLN A 624 39.01 0.12 -8.53
CA GLN A 624 39.97 -0.36 -9.52
C GLN A 624 40.35 0.83 -10.41
N SER A 625 41.64 0.95 -10.73
CA SER A 625 42.06 2.01 -11.64
C SER A 625 41.39 1.83 -13.00
N ARG A 626 40.98 2.92 -13.65
CA ARG A 626 40.27 2.87 -14.94
C ARG A 626 41.03 2.11 -16.02
N ALA A 627 42.36 2.19 -16.00
CA ALA A 627 43.23 1.42 -16.87
C ALA A 627 43.12 -0.09 -16.65
N GLN A 628 42.91 -0.55 -15.41
CA GLN A 628 42.68 -1.96 -15.10
C GLN A 628 41.32 -2.44 -15.59
N LEU A 629 40.26 -1.65 -15.44
CA LEU A 629 38.91 -1.98 -15.93
C LEU A 629 38.89 -2.10 -17.46
N VAL A 630 39.48 -1.14 -18.17
CA VAL A 630 39.63 -1.20 -19.63
C VAL A 630 40.49 -2.40 -20.03
N GLY A 631 41.58 -2.66 -19.29
CA GLY A 631 42.42 -3.83 -19.52
C GLY A 631 41.68 -5.17 -19.34
N GLN A 632 40.79 -5.29 -18.35
CA GLN A 632 39.96 -6.47 -18.15
C GLN A 632 38.90 -6.62 -19.25
N LEU A 633 38.28 -5.52 -19.68
CA LEU A 633 37.34 -5.52 -20.81
C LEU A 633 38.01 -5.92 -22.12
N LEU A 634 39.24 -5.45 -22.36
CA LEU A 634 40.03 -5.85 -23.53
C LEU A 634 40.43 -7.33 -23.49
N ARG A 635 40.66 -7.91 -22.30
CA ARG A 635 40.92 -9.35 -22.15
C ARG A 635 39.72 -10.24 -22.51
N LEU A 636 38.50 -9.70 -22.48
CA LEU A 636 37.28 -10.42 -22.89
C LEU A 636 37.09 -10.46 -24.41
N LEU A 637 37.87 -9.67 -25.16
CA LEU A 637 37.87 -9.69 -26.62
C LEU A 637 38.52 -10.97 -27.15
N ARG A 638 37.86 -11.63 -28.10
CA ARG A 638 38.40 -12.78 -28.85
C ARG A 638 38.92 -12.33 -30.20
N GLY A 639 39.64 -13.21 -30.91
CA GLY A 639 40.32 -12.91 -32.18
C GLY A 639 39.48 -12.15 -33.20
N ILE A 640 38.21 -12.51 -33.39
CA ILE A 640 37.33 -11.83 -34.36
C ILE A 640 36.88 -10.42 -33.92
N ASP A 641 36.92 -10.13 -32.62
CA ASP A 641 36.50 -8.84 -32.08
C ASP A 641 37.57 -7.78 -32.29
N TYR A 642 38.85 -8.19 -32.29
CA TYR A 642 39.97 -7.33 -32.69
C TYR A 642 39.85 -6.88 -34.15
N VAL A 643 39.29 -7.70 -35.03
CA VAL A 643 39.02 -7.33 -36.44
C VAL A 643 37.98 -6.22 -36.51
N TRP A 644 36.88 -6.33 -35.76
CA TRP A 644 35.85 -5.29 -35.71
C TRP A 644 36.36 -4.00 -35.07
N LEU A 645 37.17 -4.11 -34.01
CA LEU A 645 37.83 -2.96 -33.40
C LEU A 645 38.73 -2.25 -34.41
N ALA A 646 39.57 -2.99 -35.13
CA ALA A 646 40.45 -2.45 -36.16
C ALA A 646 39.68 -1.79 -37.33
N LEU A 647 38.62 -2.44 -37.82
CA LEU A 647 37.75 -1.88 -38.86
C LEU A 647 37.04 -0.60 -38.39
N GLY A 648 36.57 -0.58 -37.14
CA GLY A 648 35.97 0.60 -36.52
C GLY A 648 36.96 1.75 -36.39
N SER A 649 38.17 1.48 -35.91
CA SER A 649 39.26 2.47 -35.82
C SER A 649 39.71 2.97 -37.20
N ALA A 650 39.78 2.10 -38.21
CA ALA A 650 40.12 2.49 -39.58
C ALA A 650 39.03 3.39 -40.19
N GLY A 651 37.75 3.03 -40.02
CA GLY A 651 36.61 3.86 -40.43
C GLY A 651 36.63 5.23 -39.74
N LEU A 652 36.96 5.27 -38.44
CA LEU A 652 37.15 6.52 -37.69
C LEU A 652 38.23 7.40 -38.34
N LEU A 653 39.43 6.88 -38.54
CA LEU A 653 40.54 7.64 -39.15
C LEU A 653 40.18 8.14 -40.55
N LEU A 654 39.63 7.28 -41.41
CA LEU A 654 39.24 7.63 -42.77
C LEU A 654 38.16 8.72 -42.79
N SER A 655 37.16 8.61 -41.91
CA SER A 655 36.09 9.59 -41.80
C SER A 655 36.59 10.96 -41.30
N SER A 656 37.52 10.98 -40.33
CA SER A 656 38.18 12.21 -39.87
C SER A 656 39.04 12.85 -40.96
N CYS A 657 39.80 12.04 -41.71
CA CYS A 657 40.61 12.53 -42.82
C CYS A 657 39.76 13.12 -43.95
N ALA A 658 38.63 12.49 -44.29
CA ALA A 658 37.70 13.00 -45.30
C ALA A 658 37.09 14.35 -44.88
N GLU A 659 36.70 14.48 -43.61
CA GLU A 659 36.18 15.73 -43.05
C GLU A 659 37.23 16.85 -43.06
N LEU A 660 38.49 16.55 -42.75
CA LEU A 660 39.61 17.51 -42.80
C LEU A 660 40.04 17.89 -44.21
N ALA A 661 39.84 17.01 -45.21
CA ALA A 661 40.19 17.26 -46.60
C ALA A 661 39.12 18.06 -47.38
N SER A 662 37.89 18.11 -46.88
CA SER A 662 36.76 18.79 -47.53
C SER A 662 36.94 20.32 -47.68
N PRO A 663 37.35 21.08 -46.64
CA PRO A 663 37.47 22.54 -46.69
C PRO A 663 38.34 23.10 -47.84
N PRO A 664 39.59 22.65 -48.07
CA PRO A 664 40.42 23.18 -49.15
C PRO A 664 39.90 22.81 -50.54
N LEU A 665 39.33 21.61 -50.70
CA LEU A 665 38.75 21.18 -51.98
C LEU A 665 37.51 22.00 -52.34
N ALA A 666 36.65 22.27 -51.37
CA ALA A 666 35.45 23.10 -51.54
C ALA A 666 35.83 24.56 -51.88
N ALA A 667 36.80 25.14 -51.18
CA ALA A 667 37.29 26.48 -51.47
C ALA A 667 37.91 26.57 -52.88
N ALA A 668 38.73 25.59 -53.27
CA ALA A 668 39.31 25.52 -54.61
C ALA A 668 38.26 25.37 -55.72
N ALA A 669 37.17 24.63 -55.48
CA ALA A 669 36.06 24.51 -56.41
C ALA A 669 35.29 25.84 -56.56
N LEU A 670 35.00 26.51 -55.44
CA LEU A 670 34.33 27.81 -55.41
C LEU A 670 35.12 28.87 -56.19
N PHE A 671 36.45 28.93 -55.99
CA PHE A 671 37.29 29.88 -56.71
C PHE A 671 37.49 29.56 -58.19
N ALA A 672 37.48 28.28 -58.58
CA ALA A 672 37.45 27.91 -59.99
C ALA A 672 36.18 28.42 -60.70
N ALA A 673 35.05 28.45 -59.99
CA ALA A 673 33.79 29.02 -60.48
C ALA A 673 33.88 30.54 -60.67
N VAL A 674 34.38 31.25 -59.65
CA VAL A 674 34.50 32.72 -59.67
C VAL A 674 35.48 33.20 -60.74
N GLN A 675 36.55 32.46 -61.01
CA GLN A 675 37.55 32.80 -62.05
C GLN A 675 37.12 32.40 -63.47
N GLY A 676 35.92 31.87 -63.68
CA GLY A 676 35.44 31.45 -65.01
C GLY A 676 36.21 30.25 -65.60
N ARG A 677 36.94 29.49 -64.77
CA ARG A 677 37.73 28.32 -65.19
C ARG A 677 36.86 27.07 -65.26
N GLY A 678 35.86 27.07 -66.15
CA GLY A 678 34.85 26.01 -66.27
C GLY A 678 35.41 24.59 -66.45
N GLN A 679 36.57 24.46 -67.11
CA GLN A 679 37.25 23.17 -67.30
C GLN A 679 37.78 22.52 -66.01
N LEU A 680 38.08 23.32 -64.97
CA LEU A 680 38.58 22.84 -63.67
C LEU A 680 37.48 22.71 -62.61
N LEU A 681 36.27 23.21 -62.90
CA LEU A 681 35.15 23.22 -61.96
C LEU A 681 34.55 21.82 -61.77
N LEU A 682 34.21 21.14 -62.86
CA LEU A 682 33.65 19.78 -62.84
C LEU A 682 34.56 18.77 -62.08
N PRO A 683 35.87 18.66 -62.36
CA PRO A 683 36.73 17.71 -61.64
C PRO A 683 36.89 18.05 -60.15
N ARG A 684 36.89 19.34 -59.76
CA ARG A 684 36.97 19.74 -58.34
C ARG A 684 35.67 19.45 -57.60
N CYS A 685 34.51 19.69 -58.20
CA CYS A 685 33.22 19.32 -57.61
C CYS A 685 33.08 17.79 -57.48
N LEU A 686 33.53 17.03 -58.49
CA LEU A 686 33.59 15.56 -58.41
C LEU A 686 34.54 15.09 -57.30
N ALA A 687 35.68 15.75 -57.09
CA ALA A 687 36.58 15.44 -55.99
C ALA A 687 35.95 15.70 -54.62
N VAL A 688 35.24 16.83 -54.44
CA VAL A 688 34.49 17.12 -53.20
C VAL A 688 33.40 16.06 -52.97
N ALA A 689 32.62 15.73 -54.01
CA ALA A 689 31.59 14.69 -53.92
C ALA A 689 32.18 13.31 -53.59
N ALA A 690 33.31 12.95 -54.20
CA ALA A 690 34.01 11.69 -53.94
C ALA A 690 34.52 11.63 -52.49
N VAL A 691 35.13 12.70 -51.97
CA VAL A 691 35.59 12.77 -50.57
C VAL A 691 34.41 12.71 -49.60
N ALA A 692 33.29 13.37 -49.90
CA ALA A 692 32.08 13.31 -49.08
C ALA A 692 31.47 11.89 -49.07
N LEU A 693 31.40 11.21 -50.22
CA LEU A 693 30.90 9.84 -50.31
C LEU A 693 31.83 8.84 -49.60
N LEU A 694 33.14 8.97 -49.76
CA LEU A 694 34.13 8.16 -49.04
C LEU A 694 34.06 8.40 -47.53
N GLY A 695 33.91 9.66 -47.10
CA GLY A 695 33.72 10.03 -45.71
C GLY A 695 32.44 9.44 -45.12
N GLY A 696 31.33 9.51 -45.86
CA GLY A 696 30.06 8.89 -45.49
C GLY A 696 30.14 7.37 -45.41
N ALA A 697 30.81 6.72 -46.36
CA ALA A 697 31.04 5.27 -46.33
C ALA A 697 31.94 4.85 -45.16
N ALA A 698 33.00 5.61 -44.88
CA ALA A 698 33.89 5.38 -43.74
C ALA A 698 33.15 5.55 -42.39
N GLU A 699 32.29 6.55 -42.30
CA GLU A 699 31.41 6.77 -41.15
C GLU A 699 30.38 5.64 -40.97
N GLY A 700 29.80 5.16 -42.07
CA GLY A 700 28.95 3.97 -42.08
C GLY A 700 29.69 2.72 -41.60
N LEU A 701 30.90 2.48 -42.11
CA LEU A 701 31.76 1.36 -41.70
C LEU A 701 32.12 1.45 -40.22
N ARG A 702 32.49 2.63 -39.74
CA ARG A 702 32.80 2.91 -38.33
C ARG A 702 31.63 2.52 -37.44
N ASN A 703 30.44 3.07 -37.73
CA ASN A 703 29.23 2.82 -36.95
C ASN A 703 28.82 1.34 -36.99
N PHE A 704 28.92 0.69 -38.16
CA PHE A 704 28.60 -0.73 -38.30
C PHE A 704 29.57 -1.62 -37.50
N ALA A 705 30.88 -1.39 -37.64
CA ALA A 705 31.90 -2.20 -36.97
C ALA A 705 31.83 -2.08 -35.44
N PHE A 706 31.69 -0.87 -34.90
CA PHE A 706 31.55 -0.65 -33.46
C PHE A 706 30.22 -1.19 -32.90
N ASN A 707 29.11 -1.12 -33.64
CA ASN A 707 27.84 -1.75 -33.25
C ASN A 707 27.88 -3.28 -33.32
N MET A 708 28.63 -3.86 -34.25
CA MET A 708 28.81 -5.31 -34.31
C MET A 708 29.66 -5.79 -33.12
N LEU A 709 30.72 -5.05 -32.80
CA LEU A 709 31.52 -5.29 -31.59
C LEU A 709 30.66 -5.16 -30.31
N ARG A 710 29.71 -4.21 -30.28
CA ARG A 710 28.74 -4.01 -29.18
C ARG A 710 27.93 -5.23 -28.86
N SER A 711 27.18 -5.65 -29.86
CA SER A 711 26.21 -6.75 -29.71
C SER A 711 26.91 -8.02 -29.24
N ARG A 712 28.11 -8.30 -29.79
CA ARG A 712 28.92 -9.47 -29.43
C ARG A 712 29.46 -9.39 -28.01
N LEU A 713 30.04 -8.27 -27.59
CA LEU A 713 30.60 -8.16 -26.25
C LEU A 713 29.50 -8.20 -25.19
N VAL A 714 28.39 -7.49 -25.39
CA VAL A 714 27.25 -7.51 -24.44
C VAL A 714 26.65 -8.91 -24.34
N ALA A 715 26.50 -9.63 -25.45
CA ALA A 715 26.00 -11.01 -25.42
C ALA A 715 26.91 -11.93 -24.59
N ARG A 716 28.24 -11.83 -24.74
CA ARG A 716 29.18 -12.62 -23.95
C ARG A 716 29.23 -12.23 -22.48
N LEU A 717 29.21 -10.93 -22.18
CA LEU A 717 29.14 -10.45 -20.80
C LEU A 717 27.90 -11.02 -20.11
N ARG A 718 26.75 -11.04 -20.78
CA ARG A 718 25.53 -11.65 -20.26
C ARG A 718 25.68 -13.16 -20.07
N GLU A 719 26.26 -13.87 -21.04
CA GLU A 719 26.47 -15.32 -20.96
C GLU A 719 27.39 -15.70 -19.79
N GLU A 720 28.55 -15.04 -19.67
CA GLU A 720 29.52 -15.30 -18.61
C GLU A 720 28.99 -14.87 -17.24
N ALA A 721 28.38 -13.68 -17.12
CA ALA A 721 27.81 -13.22 -15.87
C ALA A 721 26.66 -14.13 -15.41
N PHE A 722 25.80 -14.58 -16.34
CA PHE A 722 24.75 -15.53 -16.02
C PHE A 722 25.31 -16.89 -15.59
N ALA A 723 26.34 -17.41 -16.28
CA ALA A 723 27.00 -18.65 -15.90
C ALA A 723 27.62 -18.59 -14.50
N VAL A 724 28.26 -17.46 -14.16
CA VAL A 724 28.81 -17.24 -12.81
C VAL A 724 27.70 -17.16 -11.77
N LEU A 725 26.64 -16.37 -12.01
CA LEU A 725 25.49 -16.26 -11.10
C LEU A 725 24.85 -17.63 -10.83
N MET A 726 24.63 -18.46 -11.85
CA MET A 726 24.05 -19.80 -11.69
C MET A 726 24.94 -20.77 -10.91
N SER A 727 26.22 -20.45 -10.73
CA SER A 727 27.16 -21.25 -9.94
C SER A 727 27.35 -20.76 -8.50
N GLN A 728 26.81 -19.59 -8.15
CA GLN A 728 26.94 -19.02 -6.81
C GLN A 728 26.12 -19.79 -5.77
N GLU A 729 26.52 -19.64 -4.51
CA GLU A 729 25.84 -20.26 -3.37
C GLU A 729 24.57 -19.52 -2.99
N MET A 730 23.65 -20.17 -2.27
CA MET A 730 22.38 -19.56 -1.89
C MET A 730 22.56 -18.35 -0.97
N SER A 731 23.61 -18.36 -0.14
CA SER A 731 24.02 -17.23 0.71
C SER A 731 24.22 -15.93 -0.06
N PHE A 732 24.74 -15.98 -1.29
CA PHE A 732 24.89 -14.81 -2.15
C PHE A 732 23.52 -14.21 -2.54
N PHE A 733 22.52 -15.06 -2.81
CA PHE A 733 21.18 -14.62 -3.20
C PHE A 733 20.33 -14.13 -2.01
N ASP A 734 20.65 -14.55 -0.79
CA ASP A 734 19.99 -14.02 0.41
C ASP A 734 20.40 -12.58 0.75
N GLU A 735 21.58 -12.14 0.27
CA GLU A 735 22.11 -10.79 0.48
C GLU A 735 21.80 -9.82 -0.67
N VAL A 736 21.61 -10.34 -1.89
CA VAL A 736 21.43 -9.52 -3.09
C VAL A 736 19.97 -9.54 -3.56
N ASP A 737 19.32 -8.37 -3.48
CA ASP A 737 17.94 -8.15 -3.92
C ASP A 737 17.74 -8.21 -5.45
N SER A 738 16.49 -8.00 -5.90
CA SER A 738 15.96 -7.95 -7.28
C SER A 738 16.80 -7.23 -8.36
N GLU A 739 17.83 -6.50 -7.96
CA GLU A 739 18.79 -5.78 -8.78
C GLU A 739 19.65 -6.69 -9.69
N LEU A 740 19.75 -8.01 -9.43
CA LEU A 740 20.51 -8.93 -10.31
C LEU A 740 19.97 -8.93 -11.75
N THR A 741 18.65 -8.79 -11.93
CA THR A 741 18.03 -8.73 -13.25
C THR A 741 18.34 -7.42 -13.98
N SER A 742 18.36 -6.29 -13.28
CA SER A 742 18.77 -5.01 -13.87
C SER A 742 20.27 -4.99 -14.17
N ARG A 743 21.10 -5.67 -13.37
CA ARG A 743 22.54 -5.83 -13.65
C ARG A 743 22.81 -6.62 -14.93
N LEU A 744 22.08 -7.72 -15.18
CA LEU A 744 22.22 -8.48 -16.43
C LEU A 744 21.68 -7.74 -17.66
N SER A 745 20.60 -6.98 -17.49
CA SER A 745 19.93 -6.31 -18.61
C SER A 745 20.54 -4.94 -18.93
N SER A 746 20.59 -4.05 -17.94
CA SER A 746 20.99 -2.64 -18.05
C SER A 746 22.50 -2.45 -17.90
N ASP A 747 23.11 -2.96 -16.82
CA ASP A 747 24.52 -2.68 -16.52
C ASP A 747 25.45 -3.24 -17.61
N CYS A 748 25.19 -4.46 -18.10
CA CYS A 748 25.93 -5.04 -19.24
C CYS A 748 25.86 -4.18 -20.51
N MET A 749 24.74 -3.49 -20.75
CA MET A 749 24.57 -2.60 -21.90
C MET A 749 25.29 -1.26 -21.69
N SER A 750 25.21 -0.70 -20.48
CA SER A 750 25.83 0.58 -20.09
C SER A 750 27.35 0.56 -20.24
N VAL A 751 28.00 -0.55 -19.82
CA VAL A 751 29.46 -0.75 -19.94
C VAL A 751 29.95 -0.53 -21.37
N TYR A 752 29.22 -1.07 -22.35
CA TYR A 752 29.65 -1.02 -23.75
C TYR A 752 29.28 0.30 -24.44
N SER A 753 28.08 0.85 -24.19
CA SER A 753 27.68 2.13 -24.81
C SER A 753 28.71 3.23 -24.55
N TYR A 754 29.39 3.20 -23.40
CA TYR A 754 30.48 4.11 -23.11
C TYR A 754 31.75 3.82 -23.94
N LEU A 755 32.21 2.57 -23.95
CA LEU A 755 33.48 2.19 -24.60
C LEU A 755 33.47 2.37 -26.13
N SER A 756 32.30 2.25 -26.76
CA SER A 756 32.12 2.39 -28.20
C SER A 756 31.71 3.79 -28.61
N ASP A 757 30.60 4.30 -28.06
CA ASP A 757 29.95 5.47 -28.64
C ASP A 757 30.63 6.75 -28.15
N VAL A 758 30.92 6.84 -26.85
CA VAL A 758 31.56 8.02 -26.25
C VAL A 758 33.05 8.09 -26.61
N LEU A 759 33.78 6.98 -26.50
CA LEU A 759 35.21 6.97 -26.81
C LEU A 759 35.47 7.18 -28.31
N SER A 760 34.71 6.54 -29.21
CA SER A 760 34.85 6.75 -30.66
C SER A 760 34.52 8.20 -31.03
N PHE A 761 33.50 8.80 -30.43
CA PHE A 761 33.13 10.17 -30.71
C PHE A 761 34.16 11.16 -30.16
N PHE A 762 34.71 10.90 -28.97
CA PHE A 762 35.76 11.73 -28.36
C PHE A 762 37.06 11.70 -29.18
N LEU A 763 37.50 10.52 -29.60
CA LEU A 763 38.69 10.36 -30.43
C LEU A 763 38.53 11.07 -31.77
N ARG A 764 37.37 10.94 -32.42
CA ARG A 764 37.07 11.65 -33.68
C ARG A 764 37.06 13.16 -33.48
N SER A 765 36.24 13.65 -32.56
CA SER A 765 36.03 15.10 -32.37
C SER A 765 37.29 15.78 -31.86
N GLY A 766 38.05 15.10 -31.00
CA GLY A 766 39.38 15.51 -30.55
C GLY A 766 40.38 15.61 -31.70
N ALA A 767 40.50 14.56 -32.52
CA ALA A 767 41.40 14.57 -33.67
C ALA A 767 41.03 15.67 -34.69
N VAL A 768 39.74 15.80 -35.05
CA VAL A 768 39.27 16.82 -35.99
C VAL A 768 39.46 18.24 -35.43
N SER A 769 39.21 18.46 -34.14
CA SER A 769 39.43 19.76 -33.49
C SER A 769 40.91 20.15 -33.44
N ILE A 770 41.80 19.22 -33.06
CA ILE A 770 43.25 19.48 -33.02
C ILE A 770 43.78 19.73 -34.43
N CYS A 771 43.42 18.88 -35.41
CA CYS A 771 43.88 19.03 -36.78
C CYS A 771 43.34 20.28 -37.47
N SER A 772 42.08 20.66 -37.23
CA SER A 772 41.50 21.90 -37.76
C SER A 772 42.16 23.13 -37.15
N LEU A 773 42.46 23.12 -35.84
CA LEU A 773 43.20 24.20 -35.19
C LEU A 773 44.63 24.35 -35.76
N LEU A 774 45.33 23.24 -35.97
CA LEU A 774 46.66 23.24 -36.60
C LEU A 774 46.59 23.77 -38.06
N ALA A 775 45.53 23.44 -38.81
CA ALA A 775 45.30 23.96 -40.15
C ALA A 775 45.07 25.49 -40.15
N LEU A 776 44.28 26.00 -39.20
CA LEU A 776 44.05 27.44 -39.02
C LEU A 776 45.34 28.18 -38.70
N LEU A 777 46.15 27.67 -37.75
CA LEU A 777 47.45 28.23 -37.39
C LEU A 777 48.42 28.26 -38.58
N ARG A 778 48.38 27.25 -39.46
CA ARG A 778 49.21 27.18 -40.66
C ARG A 778 48.79 28.21 -41.71
N LEU A 779 47.49 28.48 -41.84
CA LEU A 779 46.94 29.43 -42.82
C LEU A 779 47.22 30.89 -42.43
N SER A 780 46.92 31.28 -41.18
CA SER A 780 47.19 32.65 -40.72
C SER A 780 47.29 32.76 -39.19
N PRO A 781 48.52 32.73 -38.63
CA PRO A 781 48.72 32.86 -37.18
C PRO A 781 48.10 34.13 -36.58
N SER A 782 48.11 35.23 -37.33
CA SER A 782 47.63 36.54 -36.89
C SER A 782 46.11 36.61 -36.68
N ILE A 783 45.34 35.89 -37.51
CA ILE A 783 43.88 35.80 -37.37
C ILE A 783 43.53 34.75 -36.31
N THR A 784 44.29 33.64 -36.23
CA THR A 784 43.98 32.52 -35.35
C THR A 784 44.07 32.85 -33.87
N TRP A 785 45.06 33.63 -33.41
CA TRP A 785 45.11 33.99 -31.98
C TRP A 785 43.94 34.89 -31.54
N ARG A 786 43.38 35.72 -32.44
CA ARG A 786 42.19 36.54 -32.18
C ARG A 786 40.92 35.70 -32.11
N VAL A 787 40.81 34.72 -33.02
CA VAL A 787 39.73 33.73 -33.04
C VAL A 787 39.76 32.84 -31.80
N LEU A 788 40.95 32.43 -31.32
CA LEU A 788 41.12 31.65 -30.10
C LEU A 788 40.54 32.34 -28.85
N LEU A 789 40.63 33.66 -28.77
CA LEU A 789 40.07 34.44 -27.67
C LEU A 789 38.54 34.39 -27.64
N MET A 790 37.91 34.40 -28.83
CA MET A 790 36.46 34.22 -28.97
C MET A 790 36.02 32.77 -28.79
N LEU A 791 36.84 31.81 -29.22
CA LEU A 791 36.62 30.39 -28.95
C LEU A 791 36.63 30.09 -27.45
N ALA A 792 37.50 30.76 -26.68
CA ALA A 792 37.49 30.69 -25.22
C ALA A 792 36.16 31.19 -24.61
N LEU A 793 35.50 32.18 -25.22
CA LEU A 793 34.17 32.65 -24.79
C LEU A 793 33.08 31.60 -25.05
N VAL A 794 33.11 30.91 -26.21
CA VAL A 794 32.22 29.77 -26.50
C VAL A 794 32.41 28.67 -25.46
N MET A 795 33.66 28.39 -25.07
CA MET A 795 33.99 27.40 -24.03
C MET A 795 33.46 27.81 -22.64
N LEU A 796 33.48 29.10 -22.29
CA LEU A 796 32.88 29.60 -21.05
C LEU A 796 31.35 29.40 -21.03
N CYS A 797 30.67 29.66 -22.15
CA CYS A 797 29.23 29.38 -22.29
C CYS A 797 28.94 27.89 -22.16
N ALA A 798 29.79 27.03 -22.72
CA ALA A 798 29.66 25.59 -22.60
C ALA A 798 29.90 25.08 -21.17
N GLU A 799 30.86 25.65 -20.44
CA GLU A 799 31.11 25.33 -19.04
C GLU A 799 29.93 25.75 -18.14
N TRP A 800 29.34 26.92 -18.39
CA TRP A 800 28.11 27.34 -17.72
C TRP A 800 26.95 26.38 -17.98
N TYR A 801 26.68 26.06 -19.24
CA TYR A 801 25.64 25.09 -19.63
C TYR A 801 25.89 23.72 -18.99
N GLY A 802 27.16 23.33 -18.96
CA GLY A 802 27.64 22.20 -18.18
C GLY A 802 27.09 22.25 -16.77
N ARG A 803 27.45 23.27 -15.97
CA ARG A 803 27.07 23.36 -14.54
C ARG A 803 25.59 23.11 -14.29
N VAL A 804 24.72 23.65 -15.14
CA VAL A 804 23.27 23.49 -15.04
C VAL A 804 22.84 22.06 -15.37
N THR A 805 23.40 21.50 -16.44
CA THR A 805 23.15 20.10 -16.83
C THR A 805 23.68 19.13 -15.77
N ARG A 806 24.75 19.51 -15.03
CA ARG A 806 25.40 18.77 -13.93
C ARG A 806 24.41 18.45 -12.83
N TYR A 807 23.77 19.51 -12.35
CA TYR A 807 22.86 19.49 -11.22
C TYR A 807 21.54 18.82 -11.60
N THR A 808 21.00 19.17 -12.78
CA THR A 808 19.72 18.61 -13.26
C THR A 808 19.84 17.14 -13.63
N GLY A 809 20.94 16.71 -14.25
CA GLY A 809 21.17 15.32 -14.66
C GLY A 809 21.17 14.32 -13.49
N ARG A 810 21.96 14.60 -12.43
CA ARG A 810 22.00 13.74 -11.22
C ARG A 810 20.63 13.69 -10.53
N LYS A 811 20.02 14.87 -10.35
CA LYS A 811 18.69 14.98 -9.76
C LYS A 811 17.66 14.18 -10.55
N THR A 812 17.70 14.23 -11.88
CA THR A 812 16.81 13.43 -12.74
C THR A 812 17.03 11.93 -12.55
N GLN A 813 18.27 11.44 -12.45
CA GLN A 813 18.55 10.02 -12.20
C GLN A 813 18.01 9.55 -10.84
N ASP A 814 18.21 10.32 -9.77
CA ASP A 814 17.70 9.99 -8.44
C ASP A 814 16.16 9.89 -8.42
N ILE A 815 15.47 10.82 -9.09
CA ILE A 815 14.01 10.80 -9.15
C ILE A 815 13.51 9.65 -10.05
N LEU A 816 14.21 9.34 -11.14
CA LEU A 816 13.90 8.17 -12.00
C LEU A 816 14.05 6.85 -11.26
N ALA A 817 15.07 6.72 -10.40
CA ALA A 817 15.25 5.54 -9.55
C ALA A 817 14.07 5.39 -8.57
N GLU A 818 13.65 6.48 -7.92
CA GLU A 818 12.49 6.45 -7.01
C GLU A 818 11.18 6.20 -7.76
N LEU A 819 10.99 6.76 -8.96
CA LEU A 819 9.83 6.47 -9.81
C LEU A 819 9.80 4.99 -10.22
N GLY A 820 10.96 4.43 -10.57
CA GLY A 820 11.14 3.00 -10.85
C GLY A 820 10.79 2.12 -9.65
N ARG A 821 11.23 2.52 -8.45
CA ARG A 821 10.89 1.83 -7.20
C ARG A 821 9.39 1.82 -6.93
N VAL A 822 8.74 2.99 -6.96
CA VAL A 822 7.29 3.14 -6.72
C VAL A 822 6.47 2.34 -7.73
N SER A 823 6.85 2.37 -9.01
CA SER A 823 6.14 1.63 -10.06
C SER A 823 6.33 0.12 -9.95
N SER A 824 7.55 -0.35 -9.67
CA SER A 824 7.84 -1.77 -9.48
C SER A 824 7.08 -2.34 -8.27
N GLU A 825 7.12 -1.65 -7.13
CA GLU A 825 6.43 -2.05 -5.90
C GLU A 825 4.91 -2.16 -6.12
N ALA A 826 4.31 -1.13 -6.73
CA ALA A 826 2.87 -1.11 -7.01
C ALA A 826 2.42 -2.22 -7.97
N LEU A 827 3.22 -2.54 -8.99
CA LEU A 827 2.90 -3.57 -9.98
C LEU A 827 3.12 -4.99 -9.44
N GLN A 828 4.20 -5.22 -8.69
CA GLN A 828 4.45 -6.51 -8.05
C GLN A 828 3.38 -6.83 -6.99
N LEU A 829 2.93 -5.82 -6.25
CA LEU A 829 1.91 -5.94 -5.20
C LEU A 829 0.53 -5.50 -5.67
N LEU A 830 0.23 -5.54 -6.97
CA LEU A 830 -1.01 -4.98 -7.53
C LEU A 830 -2.27 -5.56 -6.89
N ARG A 831 -2.27 -6.86 -6.54
CA ARG A 831 -3.41 -7.48 -5.82
C ARG A 831 -3.60 -6.86 -4.44
N THR A 832 -2.52 -6.58 -3.72
CA THR A 832 -2.54 -5.92 -2.42
C THR A 832 -2.99 -4.47 -2.55
N VAL A 833 -2.47 -3.74 -3.55
CA VAL A 833 -2.90 -2.36 -3.84
C VAL A 833 -4.41 -2.32 -4.09
N ARG A 834 -4.95 -3.25 -4.89
CA ARG A 834 -6.41 -3.38 -5.13
C ARG A 834 -7.18 -3.80 -3.89
N ALA A 835 -6.67 -4.76 -3.11
CA ALA A 835 -7.32 -5.21 -1.88
C ALA A 835 -7.42 -4.08 -0.84
N LEU A 836 -6.44 -3.17 -0.83
CA LEU A 836 -6.42 -1.99 0.03
C LEU A 836 -7.14 -0.77 -0.58
N ASN A 837 -7.68 -0.88 -1.81
CA ASN A 837 -8.21 0.25 -2.59
C ASN A 837 -7.24 1.45 -2.65
N ALA A 838 -5.94 1.16 -2.76
CA ALA A 838 -4.86 2.14 -2.70
C ALA A 838 -4.36 2.59 -4.09
N GLU A 839 -5.12 2.34 -5.16
CA GLU A 839 -4.73 2.69 -6.53
C GLU A 839 -4.56 4.20 -6.69
N ASP A 840 -5.47 5.01 -6.14
CA ASP A 840 -5.39 6.46 -6.24
C ASP A 840 -4.22 7.02 -5.40
N LEU A 841 -3.89 6.39 -4.27
CA LEU A 841 -2.70 6.75 -3.49
C LEU A 841 -1.43 6.53 -4.32
N HIS A 842 -1.27 5.34 -4.90
CA HIS A 842 -0.10 5.01 -5.72
C HIS A 842 -0.05 5.82 -7.01
N ARG A 843 -1.21 6.12 -7.62
CA ARG A 843 -1.32 7.04 -8.76
C ARG A 843 -0.83 8.43 -8.40
N ARG A 844 -1.19 8.97 -7.23
CA ARG A 844 -0.71 10.28 -6.75
C ARG A 844 0.78 10.28 -6.42
N LEU A 845 1.30 9.21 -5.81
CA LEU A 845 2.74 9.05 -5.56
C LEU A 845 3.53 9.04 -6.87
N PHE A 846 3.06 8.28 -7.85
CA PHE A 846 3.65 8.24 -9.19
C PHE A 846 3.58 9.60 -9.89
N GLN A 847 2.39 10.23 -9.91
CA GLN A 847 2.20 11.57 -10.49
C GLN A 847 3.16 12.59 -9.87
N ARG A 848 3.27 12.62 -8.54
CA ARG A 848 4.17 13.54 -7.85
C ARG A 848 5.63 13.37 -8.28
N GLN A 849 6.13 12.14 -8.37
CA GLN A 849 7.50 11.91 -8.83
C GLN A 849 7.67 12.27 -10.31
N ASN A 850 6.67 11.97 -11.14
CA ASN A 850 6.67 12.30 -12.55
C ASN A 850 6.64 13.82 -12.81
N ASP A 851 5.90 14.58 -12.00
CA ASP A 851 5.84 16.04 -12.09
C ASP A 851 7.21 16.67 -11.76
N ILE A 852 7.90 16.17 -10.72
CA ILE A 852 9.25 16.64 -10.37
C ILE A 852 10.25 16.33 -11.50
N ILE A 853 10.12 15.17 -12.17
CA ILE A 853 10.92 14.85 -13.36
C ILE A 853 10.62 15.84 -14.47
N ASN A 854 9.35 16.08 -14.78
CA ASN A 854 8.93 17.01 -15.84
C ASN A 854 9.47 18.43 -15.57
N ASP A 855 9.39 18.92 -14.34
CA ASP A 855 9.92 20.24 -13.96
C ASP A 855 11.44 20.30 -14.11
N THR A 856 12.15 19.25 -13.69
CA THR A 856 13.62 19.18 -13.83
C THR A 856 14.04 19.09 -15.29
N GLN A 857 13.31 18.33 -16.12
CA GLN A 857 13.52 18.23 -17.56
C GLN A 857 13.19 19.53 -18.27
N ARG A 858 12.15 20.25 -17.84
CA ARG A 858 11.82 21.59 -18.37
C ARG A 858 12.95 22.57 -18.09
N GLN A 859 13.49 22.59 -16.87
CA GLN A 859 14.65 23.42 -16.53
C GLN A 859 15.86 23.09 -17.41
N ARG A 860 16.14 21.80 -17.62
CA ARG A 860 17.20 21.34 -18.53
C ARG A 860 16.96 21.75 -19.98
N GLY A 861 15.72 21.64 -20.46
CA GLY A 861 15.31 22.04 -21.80
C GLY A 861 15.46 23.54 -22.05
N VAL A 862 15.08 24.38 -21.08
CA VAL A 862 15.30 25.83 -21.15
C VAL A 862 16.79 26.16 -21.16
N ALA A 863 17.59 25.52 -20.30
CA ALA A 863 19.04 25.71 -20.28
C ALA A 863 19.70 25.31 -21.62
N LEU A 864 19.28 24.19 -22.22
CA LEU A 864 19.72 23.77 -23.54
C LEU A 864 19.32 24.78 -24.62
N GLY A 865 18.09 25.30 -24.58
CA GLY A 865 17.61 26.31 -25.51
C GLY A 865 18.44 27.60 -25.46
N VAL A 866 18.69 28.12 -24.25
CA VAL A 866 19.53 29.31 -24.04
C VAL A 866 20.96 29.06 -24.51
N PHE A 867 21.55 27.91 -24.17
CA PHE A 867 22.90 27.55 -24.61
C PHE A 867 22.99 27.42 -26.14
N SER A 868 22.03 26.74 -26.77
CA SER A 868 21.98 26.58 -28.23
C SER A 868 21.85 27.93 -28.93
N ALA A 869 21.00 28.83 -28.44
CA ALA A 869 20.85 30.17 -28.97
C ALA A 869 22.14 31.01 -28.82
N ALA A 870 22.75 31.00 -27.63
CA ALA A 870 23.96 31.75 -27.35
C ALA A 870 25.17 31.24 -28.17
N SER A 871 25.34 29.91 -28.25
CA SER A 871 26.46 29.31 -28.99
C SER A 871 26.35 29.47 -30.50
N ASN A 872 25.16 29.24 -31.09
CA ASN A 872 24.95 29.48 -32.52
C ASN A 872 25.11 30.96 -32.86
N GLY A 873 24.55 31.86 -32.04
CA GLY A 873 24.70 33.31 -32.22
C GLY A 873 26.16 33.76 -32.15
N LEU A 874 26.91 33.26 -31.17
CA LEU A 874 28.34 33.57 -31.01
C LEU A 874 29.19 32.97 -32.14
N GLY A 875 28.82 31.80 -32.66
CA GLY A 875 29.45 31.17 -33.83
C GLY A 875 29.30 32.02 -35.10
N VAL A 876 28.09 32.50 -35.40
CA VAL A 876 27.83 33.40 -36.54
C VAL A 876 28.57 34.74 -36.36
N LEU A 877 28.57 35.30 -35.15
CA LEU A 877 29.33 36.52 -34.86
C LEU A 877 30.83 36.30 -35.12
N LEU A 878 31.38 35.15 -34.68
CA LEU A 878 32.77 34.79 -34.90
C LEU A 878 33.11 34.66 -36.39
N GLN A 879 32.23 34.06 -37.18
CA GLN A 879 32.38 33.99 -38.65
C GLN A 879 32.40 35.41 -39.26
N MET A 880 31.48 36.29 -38.84
CA MET A 880 31.43 37.68 -39.34
C MET A 880 32.68 38.49 -38.97
N VAL A 881 33.15 38.41 -37.73
CA VAL A 881 34.38 39.07 -37.28
C VAL A 881 35.58 38.55 -38.06
N THR A 882 35.66 37.23 -38.26
CA THR A 882 36.72 36.61 -39.06
C THR A 882 36.67 37.06 -40.51
N LEU A 883 35.48 37.19 -41.10
CA LEU A 883 35.30 37.70 -42.45
C LEU A 883 35.73 39.17 -42.57
N LEU A 884 35.43 40.02 -41.60
CA LEU A 884 35.85 41.43 -41.59
C LEU A 884 37.38 41.57 -41.48
N ILE A 885 38.00 40.85 -40.52
CA ILE A 885 39.46 40.88 -40.35
C ILE A 885 40.14 40.23 -41.56
N GLY A 886 39.65 39.09 -42.01
CA GLY A 886 40.18 38.35 -43.14
C GLY A 886 40.04 39.08 -44.47
N SER A 887 38.93 39.77 -44.73
CA SER A 887 38.76 40.60 -45.94
C SER A 887 39.73 41.78 -45.94
N SER A 888 39.98 42.43 -44.80
CA SER A 888 41.03 43.45 -44.69
C SER A 888 42.43 42.89 -44.98
N ALA A 889 42.72 41.66 -44.55
CA ALA A 889 43.98 40.98 -44.82
C ALA A 889 44.14 40.62 -46.31
N VAL A 890 43.04 40.27 -46.99
CA VAL A 890 43.01 40.05 -48.45
C VAL A 890 43.23 41.36 -49.21
N LEU A 891 42.55 42.45 -48.82
CA LEU A 891 42.73 43.77 -49.42
C LEU A 891 44.15 44.32 -49.22
N ALA A 892 44.79 43.99 -48.10
CA ALA A 892 46.19 44.31 -47.82
C ALA A 892 47.19 43.41 -48.57
N GLY A 893 46.73 42.43 -49.35
CA GLY A 893 47.57 41.49 -50.12
C GLY A 893 48.28 40.41 -49.28
N SER A 894 47.99 40.33 -47.97
CA SER A 894 48.63 39.38 -47.05
C SER A 894 48.05 37.96 -47.09
N MET A 895 46.88 37.78 -47.70
CA MET A 895 46.19 36.48 -47.83
C MET A 895 45.38 36.45 -49.13
N THR A 896 45.25 35.27 -49.76
CA THR A 896 44.37 35.11 -50.93
C THR A 896 42.92 34.92 -50.52
N ALA A 897 41.98 35.28 -51.40
CA ALA A 897 40.56 35.07 -51.13
C ALA A 897 40.20 33.56 -51.05
N GLU A 898 40.94 32.69 -51.73
CA GLU A 898 40.83 31.22 -51.60
C GLU A 898 41.30 30.72 -50.22
N ALA A 899 42.40 31.27 -49.70
CA ALA A 899 42.86 30.97 -48.35
C ALA A 899 41.86 31.48 -47.29
N LEU A 900 41.20 32.61 -47.50
CA LEU A 900 40.13 33.11 -46.63
C LEU A 900 38.92 32.15 -46.60
N ALA A 901 38.47 31.69 -47.77
CA ALA A 901 37.35 30.74 -47.83
C ALA A 901 37.71 29.39 -47.16
N THR A 902 38.92 28.90 -47.38
CA THR A 902 39.44 27.70 -46.71
C THR A 902 39.50 27.90 -45.19
N TYR A 903 39.93 29.09 -44.74
CA TYR A 903 39.98 29.46 -43.32
C TYR A 903 38.60 29.47 -42.68
N LEU A 904 37.58 30.05 -43.34
CA LEU A 904 36.21 30.08 -42.82
C LEU A 904 35.58 28.69 -42.70
N LEU A 905 35.84 27.79 -43.66
CA LEU A 905 35.38 26.41 -43.60
C LEU A 905 36.10 25.58 -42.52
N TYR A 906 37.41 25.80 -42.33
CA TYR A 906 38.14 25.20 -41.20
C TYR A 906 37.70 25.77 -39.85
N LEU A 907 37.30 27.04 -39.80
CA LEU A 907 36.75 27.66 -38.60
C LEU A 907 35.41 27.03 -38.22
N ASP A 908 34.54 26.77 -39.19
CA ASP A 908 33.25 26.11 -38.97
C ASP A 908 33.45 24.68 -38.41
N THR A 909 34.28 23.88 -39.07
CA THR A 909 34.64 22.54 -38.57
C THR A 909 35.32 22.56 -37.20
N ALA A 910 36.16 23.55 -36.92
CA ALA A 910 36.77 23.73 -35.60
C ALA A 910 35.74 24.11 -34.54
N VAL A 911 34.82 25.04 -34.82
CA VAL A 911 33.76 25.44 -33.88
C VAL A 911 32.81 24.29 -33.62
N ASP A 912 32.36 23.57 -34.65
CA ASP A 912 31.46 22.42 -34.50
C ASP A 912 32.11 21.28 -33.72
N SER A 913 33.35 20.91 -34.05
CA SER A 913 34.08 19.87 -33.31
C SER A 913 34.40 20.28 -31.87
N THR A 914 34.73 21.55 -31.63
CA THR A 914 34.97 22.08 -30.28
C THR A 914 33.68 22.15 -29.48
N LEU A 915 32.56 22.51 -30.11
CA LEU A 915 31.25 22.56 -29.47
C LEU A 915 30.67 21.16 -29.23
N ALA A 916 30.96 20.20 -30.11
CA ALA A 916 30.69 18.79 -29.88
C ALA A 916 31.53 18.27 -28.71
N LEU A 917 32.84 18.57 -28.67
CA LEU A 917 33.72 18.31 -27.54
C LEU A 917 33.31 19.05 -26.27
N ALA A 918 32.70 20.23 -26.35
CA ALA A 918 32.30 21.02 -25.20
C ALA A 918 30.93 20.57 -24.67
N LYS A 919 29.99 20.18 -25.53
CA LYS A 919 28.77 19.45 -25.15
C LYS A 919 29.12 18.15 -24.44
N LEU A 920 30.17 17.47 -24.89
CA LEU A 920 30.68 16.25 -24.26
C LEU A 920 31.61 16.50 -23.08
N GLY A 921 32.42 17.54 -23.09
CA GLY A 921 33.40 17.92 -22.06
C GLY A 921 32.69 18.49 -20.84
N SER A 922 31.67 19.30 -21.08
CA SER A 922 30.65 19.63 -20.08
C SER A 922 29.79 18.43 -19.69
N ALA A 923 29.90 17.28 -20.36
CA ALA A 923 29.34 16.01 -19.90
C ALA A 923 30.40 15.11 -19.22
N LEU A 924 31.70 15.32 -19.51
CA LEU A 924 32.88 14.57 -19.06
C LEU A 924 33.41 15.08 -17.71
N GLU A 925 33.48 16.39 -17.49
CA GLU A 925 33.88 16.99 -16.19
C GLU A 925 32.77 16.89 -15.12
N LEU A 926 31.61 16.39 -15.50
CA LEU A 926 30.35 16.73 -14.86
C LEU A 926 29.52 15.59 -14.31
N GLY A 927 29.78 14.37 -14.70
CA GLY A 927 28.96 13.27 -14.25
C GLY A 927 27.56 13.26 -14.87
N ILE A 928 27.37 13.56 -16.16
CA ILE A 928 26.06 13.38 -16.86
C ILE A 928 26.21 12.39 -18.03
N GLU A 929 27.28 12.54 -18.81
CA GLU A 929 27.85 11.40 -19.54
C GLU A 929 29.01 10.79 -18.78
N TRP A 930 29.56 11.51 -17.81
CA TRP A 930 30.34 10.92 -16.75
C TRP A 930 29.48 10.32 -15.63
N SER A 931 28.15 10.55 -15.57
CA SER A 931 27.26 9.64 -14.83
C SER A 931 27.11 8.44 -15.73
N SER A 932 26.80 8.57 -17.01
CA SER A 932 26.86 7.40 -17.91
C SER A 932 28.23 6.67 -17.88
N CYS A 933 29.36 7.36 -17.66
CA CYS A 933 30.69 6.78 -17.48
C CYS A 933 30.89 6.23 -16.07
N ASN A 934 30.55 6.94 -14.99
CA ASN A 934 30.63 6.41 -13.61
C ASN A 934 29.59 5.33 -13.35
N ASP A 935 28.48 5.36 -14.06
CA ASP A 935 27.39 4.39 -14.12
C ASP A 935 27.86 3.24 -14.98
N ALA A 936 28.54 3.46 -16.12
CA ALA A 936 29.15 2.39 -16.92
C ALA A 936 30.37 1.78 -16.21
N LEU A 937 31.16 2.56 -15.47
CA LEU A 937 32.30 2.12 -14.67
C LEU A 937 31.80 1.44 -13.41
N GLY A 938 30.77 1.96 -12.75
CA GLY A 938 30.11 1.32 -11.62
C GLY A 938 29.36 0.05 -12.05
N SER A 939 28.73 0.07 -13.23
CA SER A 939 28.17 -1.11 -13.90
C SER A 939 29.26 -2.10 -14.24
N ALA A 940 30.40 -1.63 -14.75
CA ALA A 940 31.56 -2.46 -15.06
C ALA A 940 32.12 -3.07 -13.77
N GLU A 941 32.29 -2.29 -12.70
CA GLU A 941 32.73 -2.76 -11.39
C GLU A 941 31.77 -3.79 -10.81
N ARG A 942 30.45 -3.59 -10.93
CA ARG A 942 29.44 -4.57 -10.48
C ARG A 942 29.46 -5.84 -11.32
N VAL A 943 29.47 -5.73 -12.64
CA VAL A 943 29.47 -6.88 -13.57
C VAL A 943 30.79 -7.65 -13.49
N LEU A 944 31.93 -6.94 -13.51
CA LEU A 944 33.25 -7.54 -13.33
C LEU A 944 33.43 -8.07 -11.90
N GLY A 945 32.81 -7.45 -10.90
CA GLY A 945 32.76 -7.96 -9.53
C GLY A 945 32.06 -9.30 -9.46
N ILE A 946 30.92 -9.46 -10.16
CA ILE A 946 30.26 -10.76 -10.33
C ILE A 946 31.21 -11.74 -11.04
N LEU A 947 31.79 -11.36 -12.18
CA LEU A 947 32.70 -12.24 -12.94
C LEU A 947 33.95 -12.65 -12.13
N ALA A 948 34.45 -11.77 -11.27
CA ALA A 948 35.61 -12.01 -10.41
C ALA A 948 35.35 -13.03 -9.29
N GLN A 949 34.08 -13.27 -8.93
CA GLN A 949 33.74 -14.38 -8.03
C GLN A 949 34.10 -15.74 -8.66
N GLY A 950 34.14 -15.81 -10.00
CA GLY A 950 34.44 -17.01 -10.75
C GLY A 950 33.33 -18.05 -10.67
N VAL A 951 33.42 -19.08 -11.51
CA VAL A 951 32.52 -20.22 -11.41
C VAL A 951 32.98 -21.07 -10.23
N THR A 952 32.17 -21.17 -9.18
CA THR A 952 32.45 -22.01 -8.01
C THR A 952 32.33 -23.49 -8.39
N SER A 953 33.31 -24.02 -9.12
CA SER A 953 33.39 -25.44 -9.44
C SER A 953 34.00 -26.20 -8.26
N GLN A 954 33.20 -26.43 -7.22
CA GLN A 954 33.53 -27.47 -6.24
C GLN A 954 32.98 -28.81 -6.73
N ARG A 955 33.60 -29.36 -7.79
CA ARG A 955 33.55 -30.81 -8.03
C ARG A 955 34.46 -31.45 -6.99
N SER A 956 33.91 -31.96 -5.89
CA SER A 956 34.71 -32.77 -4.98
C SER A 956 35.09 -34.09 -5.66
N SER A 957 36.22 -34.67 -5.25
CA SER A 957 36.82 -35.87 -5.87
C SER A 957 36.03 -37.16 -5.60
N ILE A 958 35.05 -37.15 -4.69
CA ILE A 958 34.27 -38.32 -4.29
C ILE A 958 32.95 -38.35 -5.07
N SER A 959 33.02 -38.73 -6.35
CA SER A 959 31.82 -38.96 -7.17
C SER A 959 31.84 -40.25 -7.99
N ALA A 960 33.02 -40.85 -8.19
CA ALA A 960 33.22 -41.87 -9.23
C ALA A 960 33.11 -43.34 -8.76
N GLY A 961 32.73 -43.63 -7.51
CA GLY A 961 32.76 -45.02 -7.02
C GLY A 961 31.80 -45.40 -5.88
N MET A 962 30.89 -44.51 -5.43
CA MET A 962 29.94 -44.89 -4.38
C MET A 962 28.88 -45.84 -4.94
N ALA A 963 28.71 -46.97 -4.27
CA ALA A 963 27.63 -47.93 -4.48
C ALA A 963 26.26 -47.24 -4.41
N VAL A 964 25.21 -47.93 -4.86
CA VAL A 964 23.82 -47.42 -4.76
C VAL A 964 23.57 -46.93 -3.33
N PRO A 965 23.25 -45.62 -3.13
CA PRO A 965 23.17 -45.05 -1.80
C PRO A 965 21.99 -45.64 -1.04
N LYS A 966 22.22 -45.97 0.24
CA LYS A 966 21.21 -46.52 1.15
C LYS A 966 20.23 -45.43 1.58
N GLY A 967 20.69 -44.18 1.68
CA GLY A 967 19.89 -43.04 2.08
C GLY A 967 19.82 -42.84 3.59
N ASP A 968 20.89 -43.19 4.31
CA ASP A 968 21.04 -42.93 5.74
C ASP A 968 21.51 -41.48 5.97
N VAL A 969 20.86 -40.74 6.88
CA VAL A 969 21.19 -39.33 7.16
C VAL A 969 21.44 -39.13 8.65
N LEU A 970 22.59 -38.56 8.99
CA LEU A 970 22.99 -38.23 10.36
C LEU A 970 23.31 -36.74 10.48
N PHE A 971 22.64 -36.07 11.41
CA PHE A 971 23.02 -34.75 11.92
C PHE A 971 23.73 -34.99 13.26
N ASP A 972 24.96 -34.50 13.39
CA ASP A 972 25.76 -34.66 14.61
C ASP A 972 26.19 -33.29 15.12
N SER A 973 25.67 -32.91 16.29
CA SER A 973 25.96 -31.67 17.01
C SER A 973 25.89 -30.41 16.14
N VAL A 974 24.82 -30.28 15.36
CA VAL A 974 24.67 -29.22 14.36
C VAL A 974 24.31 -27.88 15.01
N CYS A 975 25.19 -26.89 14.84
CA CYS A 975 24.97 -25.48 15.14
C CYS A 975 24.91 -24.66 13.85
N PHE A 976 23.89 -23.81 13.69
CA PHE A 976 23.74 -23.04 12.45
C PHE A 976 23.08 -21.68 12.65
N ALA A 977 23.61 -20.67 11.96
CA ALA A 977 23.01 -19.36 11.76
C ALA A 977 23.08 -18.99 10.27
N TYR A 978 22.03 -18.35 9.74
CA TYR A 978 22.06 -17.88 8.36
C TYR A 978 23.12 -16.77 8.19
N PRO A 979 23.92 -16.76 7.10
CA PRO A 979 24.95 -15.74 6.87
C PRO A 979 24.42 -14.29 6.91
N SER A 980 23.18 -14.07 6.46
CA SER A 980 22.52 -12.76 6.50
C SER A 980 22.25 -12.25 7.93
N ARG A 981 22.15 -13.16 8.91
CA ARG A 981 21.85 -12.90 10.33
C ARG A 981 22.73 -13.76 11.26
N PRO A 982 24.06 -13.54 11.26
CA PRO A 982 25.00 -14.43 11.97
C PRO A 982 24.82 -14.40 13.49
N GLN A 983 24.28 -13.30 14.04
CA GLN A 983 24.01 -13.15 15.47
C GLN A 983 22.82 -13.99 15.96
N HIS A 984 21.99 -14.52 15.05
CA HIS A 984 20.79 -15.26 15.41
C HIS A 984 20.95 -16.74 15.11
N GLN A 985 21.40 -17.51 16.11
CA GLN A 985 21.53 -18.95 16.02
C GLN A 985 20.15 -19.61 15.83
N VAL A 986 19.98 -20.32 14.72
CA VAL A 986 18.72 -21.01 14.36
C VAL A 986 18.70 -22.45 14.83
N LEU A 987 19.85 -23.14 14.78
CA LEU A 987 20.03 -24.49 15.30
C LEU A 987 21.12 -24.48 16.37
N ALA A 988 20.86 -25.14 17.50
CA ALA A 988 21.76 -25.19 18.65
C ALA A 988 21.99 -26.64 19.09
N ASN A 989 23.11 -27.21 18.68
CA ASN A 989 23.57 -28.57 19.01
C ASN A 989 22.51 -29.65 18.73
N VAL A 990 22.07 -29.73 17.48
CA VAL A 990 21.05 -30.71 17.04
C VAL A 990 21.73 -32.00 16.58
N SER A 991 21.45 -33.11 17.27
CA SER A 991 21.87 -34.45 16.85
C SER A 991 20.65 -35.32 16.52
N LEU A 992 20.57 -35.77 15.27
CA LEU A 992 19.44 -36.53 14.74
C LEU A 992 19.91 -37.61 13.76
N HIS A 993 19.51 -38.85 13.99
CA HIS A 993 19.64 -39.93 13.00
C HIS A 993 18.30 -40.22 12.31
N CYS A 994 18.32 -40.17 10.98
CA CYS A 994 17.25 -40.57 10.06
C CYS A 994 17.70 -41.83 9.31
N ALA A 995 17.26 -43.00 9.78
CA ALA A 995 17.72 -44.28 9.25
C ALA A 995 17.28 -44.54 7.81
N ALA A 996 18.12 -45.23 7.03
CA ALA A 996 17.81 -45.64 5.67
C ALA A 996 16.48 -46.41 5.53
N GLY A 997 15.68 -46.05 4.52
CA GLY A 997 14.39 -46.68 4.20
C GLY A 997 13.26 -46.38 5.19
N LYS A 998 13.52 -45.51 6.17
CA LYS A 998 12.56 -45.15 7.22
C LYS A 998 11.97 -43.76 7.05
N THR A 999 10.80 -43.55 7.65
CA THR A 999 10.14 -42.24 7.67
C THR A 999 10.39 -41.51 8.98
N THR A 1000 11.01 -40.34 8.91
CA THR A 1000 11.25 -39.44 10.05
C THR A 1000 10.45 -38.15 9.89
N ALA A 1001 9.62 -37.81 10.88
CA ALA A 1001 8.85 -36.57 10.90
C ALA A 1001 9.46 -35.54 11.85
N LEU A 1002 9.68 -34.32 11.37
CA LEU A 1002 10.12 -33.15 12.12
C LEU A 1002 8.90 -32.27 12.43
N VAL A 1003 8.56 -32.15 13.71
CA VAL A 1003 7.38 -31.41 14.18
C VAL A 1003 7.81 -30.29 15.13
N GLY A 1004 7.11 -29.16 15.10
CA GLY A 1004 7.35 -28.07 16.05
C GLY A 1004 6.74 -26.77 15.59
N PHE A 1005 6.73 -25.76 16.47
CA PHE A 1005 6.22 -24.42 16.14
C PHE A 1005 6.99 -23.77 14.99
N SER A 1006 6.36 -22.83 14.29
CA SER A 1006 7.01 -22.02 13.25
C SER A 1006 8.25 -21.32 13.81
N GLY A 1007 9.36 -21.37 13.07
CA GLY A 1007 10.64 -20.79 13.51
C GLY A 1007 11.55 -21.72 14.34
N SER A 1008 11.17 -22.99 14.57
CA SER A 1008 12.02 -23.93 15.33
C SER A 1008 13.25 -24.48 14.59
N GLY A 1009 13.46 -24.12 13.31
CA GLY A 1009 14.63 -24.51 12.52
C GLY A 1009 14.46 -25.76 11.63
N LYS A 1010 13.25 -26.32 11.51
CA LYS A 1010 12.97 -27.56 10.75
C LYS A 1010 13.42 -27.50 9.27
N SER A 1011 12.99 -26.49 8.52
CA SER A 1011 13.37 -26.33 7.11
C SER A 1011 14.86 -26.01 6.95
N SER A 1012 15.51 -25.42 7.98
CA SER A 1012 16.96 -25.19 7.96
C SER A 1012 17.75 -26.50 7.95
N LEU A 1013 17.28 -27.58 8.59
CA LEU A 1013 17.92 -28.90 8.51
C LEU A 1013 17.87 -29.46 7.08
N LEU A 1014 16.76 -29.28 6.38
CA LEU A 1014 16.63 -29.68 4.96
C LEU A 1014 17.60 -28.88 4.07
N SER A 1015 17.70 -27.57 4.29
CA SER A 1015 18.62 -26.69 3.55
C SER A 1015 20.09 -27.07 3.75
N LEU A 1016 20.48 -27.49 4.95
CA LEU A 1016 21.83 -28.01 5.25
C LEU A 1016 22.10 -29.35 4.54
N LEU A 1017 21.13 -30.26 4.54
CA LEU A 1017 21.26 -31.55 3.85
C LEU A 1017 21.37 -31.39 2.32
N LEU A 1018 20.63 -30.44 1.74
CA LEU A 1018 20.73 -30.07 0.32
C LEU A 1018 22.00 -29.28 -0.02
N ARG A 1019 22.77 -28.92 1.00
CA ARG A 1019 23.96 -28.09 0.90
C ARG A 1019 23.66 -26.76 0.20
N PHE A 1020 22.55 -26.13 0.56
CA PHE A 1020 22.27 -24.73 0.22
C PHE A 1020 23.11 -23.79 1.08
N TYR A 1021 23.38 -24.22 2.31
CA TYR A 1021 24.31 -23.57 3.24
C TYR A 1021 25.26 -24.64 3.78
N ASP A 1022 26.52 -24.26 3.98
CA ASP A 1022 27.51 -25.06 4.69
C ASP A 1022 27.58 -24.62 6.18
N LEU A 1023 28.00 -25.51 7.07
CA LEU A 1023 28.19 -25.18 8.50
C LEU A 1023 29.38 -24.23 8.68
N GLN A 1024 29.19 -23.18 9.48
CA GLN A 1024 30.21 -22.14 9.73
C GLN A 1024 31.25 -22.58 10.76
N GLU A 1025 30.85 -23.42 11.72
CA GLU A 1025 31.72 -23.96 12.77
C GLU A 1025 32.36 -25.28 12.32
N ALA A 1026 33.59 -25.54 12.78
CA ALA A 1026 34.28 -26.81 12.54
C ALA A 1026 33.69 -27.98 13.34
N GLU A 1027 33.00 -27.66 14.44
CA GLU A 1027 32.32 -28.61 15.30
C GLU A 1027 30.92 -28.91 14.75
N GLY A 1028 30.60 -30.21 14.63
CA GLY A 1028 29.37 -30.70 14.03
C GLY A 1028 29.49 -31.06 12.55
N CYS A 1029 28.71 -32.05 12.12
CA CYS A 1029 28.68 -32.50 10.74
C CYS A 1029 27.32 -33.02 10.32
N VAL A 1030 27.05 -32.97 9.00
CA VAL A 1030 25.90 -33.62 8.38
C VAL A 1030 26.44 -34.72 7.48
N LYS A 1031 26.06 -35.96 7.74
CA LYS A 1031 26.52 -37.13 6.97
C LYS A 1031 25.38 -37.72 6.16
N PHE A 1032 25.70 -38.17 4.96
CA PHE A 1032 24.87 -38.95 4.06
C PHE A 1032 25.60 -40.27 3.76
N ASP A 1033 25.02 -41.41 4.15
CA ASP A 1033 25.67 -42.73 4.10
C ASP A 1033 27.11 -42.71 4.67
N ASP A 1034 27.26 -42.22 5.90
CA ASP A 1034 28.52 -42.04 6.65
C ASP A 1034 29.53 -41.02 6.10
N ALA A 1035 29.31 -40.46 4.90
CA ALA A 1035 30.16 -39.42 4.33
C ALA A 1035 29.62 -38.02 4.64
N ASP A 1036 30.49 -37.10 5.08
CA ASP A 1036 30.11 -35.69 5.29
C ASP A 1036 29.67 -35.05 3.95
N VAL A 1037 28.51 -34.38 3.95
CA VAL A 1037 27.95 -33.72 2.75
C VAL A 1037 28.91 -32.68 2.14
N ARG A 1038 29.83 -32.12 2.93
CA ARG A 1038 30.88 -31.19 2.47
C ARG A 1038 31.89 -31.86 1.54
N GLN A 1039 32.10 -33.18 1.70
CA GLN A 1039 33.05 -33.97 0.93
C GLN A 1039 32.44 -34.57 -0.35
N LEU A 1040 31.10 -34.60 -0.45
CA LEU A 1040 30.36 -35.15 -1.58
C LEU A 1040 30.18 -34.14 -2.72
N ASP A 1041 30.12 -34.64 -3.95
CA ASP A 1041 29.85 -33.80 -5.11
C ASP A 1041 28.41 -33.26 -5.04
N ARG A 1042 28.25 -31.93 -5.17
CA ARG A 1042 26.97 -31.25 -5.01
C ARG A 1042 25.92 -31.74 -6.01
N VAL A 1043 26.33 -32.01 -7.26
CA VAL A 1043 25.42 -32.46 -8.31
C VAL A 1043 24.96 -33.88 -8.03
N TRP A 1044 25.87 -34.77 -7.63
CA TRP A 1044 25.54 -36.14 -7.24
C TRP A 1044 24.66 -36.19 -6.00
N LEU A 1045 25.02 -35.47 -4.91
CA LEU A 1045 24.24 -35.44 -3.68
C LEU A 1045 22.81 -34.98 -3.95
N ARG A 1046 22.63 -33.84 -4.64
CA ARG A 1046 21.31 -33.33 -4.99
C ARG A 1046 20.56 -34.23 -5.97
N ARG A 1047 21.22 -35.15 -6.69
CA ARG A 1047 20.53 -36.21 -7.48
C ARG A 1047 19.91 -37.28 -6.60
N GLN A 1048 20.50 -37.57 -5.45
CA GLN A 1048 19.97 -38.55 -4.50
C GLN A 1048 18.87 -37.98 -3.59
N LEU A 1049 18.68 -36.66 -3.58
CA LEU A 1049 17.69 -35.95 -2.76
C LEU A 1049 16.56 -35.39 -3.63
N GLY A 1050 15.30 -35.69 -3.29
CA GLY A 1050 14.12 -35.09 -3.91
C GLY A 1050 13.44 -34.11 -2.95
N LEU A 1051 13.33 -32.83 -3.32
CA LEU A 1051 12.69 -31.81 -2.49
C LEU A 1051 11.29 -31.46 -3.02
N VAL A 1052 10.30 -31.50 -2.14
CA VAL A 1052 9.00 -30.84 -2.34
C VAL A 1052 8.93 -29.65 -1.37
N PRO A 1053 9.07 -28.41 -1.85
CA PRO A 1053 9.06 -27.23 -1.00
C PRO A 1053 7.63 -26.88 -0.54
N GLN A 1054 7.52 -26.11 0.55
CA GLN A 1054 6.26 -25.64 1.14
C GLN A 1054 5.34 -24.96 0.11
N SER A 1055 5.90 -24.08 -0.72
CA SER A 1055 5.19 -23.37 -1.79
C SER A 1055 5.87 -23.60 -3.13
N PRO A 1056 5.54 -24.68 -3.85
CA PRO A 1056 6.21 -25.01 -5.10
C PRO A 1056 5.88 -24.02 -6.19
N ARG A 1057 6.93 -23.47 -6.80
CA ARG A 1057 6.84 -22.66 -8.01
C ARG A 1057 7.12 -23.53 -9.23
N LEU A 1058 6.28 -23.37 -10.23
CA LEU A 1058 6.48 -23.94 -11.56
C LEU A 1058 7.14 -22.87 -12.41
N PHE A 1059 8.04 -23.28 -13.32
CA PHE A 1059 8.60 -22.31 -14.25
C PHE A 1059 7.75 -22.27 -15.51
N ARG A 1060 7.93 -21.20 -16.29
CA ARG A 1060 7.22 -21.01 -17.55
C ARG A 1060 7.62 -22.11 -18.54
N GLY A 1061 6.64 -22.89 -18.97
CA GLY A 1061 6.80 -24.06 -19.83
C GLY A 1061 5.57 -24.96 -19.73
N SER A 1062 5.56 -26.09 -20.43
CA SER A 1062 4.47 -27.07 -20.31
C SER A 1062 4.49 -27.80 -18.95
N ILE A 1063 3.40 -28.49 -18.60
CA ILE A 1063 3.38 -29.36 -17.41
C ILE A 1063 4.40 -30.50 -17.59
N ALA A 1064 4.49 -31.09 -18.79
CA ALA A 1064 5.48 -32.11 -19.10
C ALA A 1064 6.92 -31.62 -18.87
N GLU A 1065 7.27 -30.44 -19.38
CA GLU A 1065 8.59 -29.83 -19.18
C GLU A 1065 8.88 -29.59 -17.69
N ASN A 1066 7.88 -29.10 -16.96
CA ASN A 1066 7.99 -28.86 -15.53
C ASN A 1066 8.27 -30.15 -14.74
N ILE A 1067 7.69 -31.29 -15.12
CA ILE A 1067 7.99 -32.58 -14.49
C ILE A 1067 9.37 -33.07 -14.95
N ALA A 1068 9.67 -32.97 -16.25
CA ALA A 1068 10.94 -33.38 -16.86
C ALA A 1068 12.16 -32.62 -16.34
N TRP A 1069 12.04 -31.40 -15.80
CA TRP A 1069 13.18 -30.72 -15.16
C TRP A 1069 13.78 -31.47 -13.96
N GLY A 1070 13.06 -32.42 -13.37
CA GLY A 1070 13.64 -33.36 -12.38
C GLY A 1070 14.69 -34.30 -12.99
N TYR A 1071 14.51 -34.69 -14.26
CA TYR A 1071 15.44 -35.50 -15.05
C TYR A 1071 15.27 -35.15 -16.54
N PRO A 1072 16.04 -34.18 -17.09
CA PRO A 1072 15.79 -33.61 -18.43
C PRO A 1072 15.85 -34.60 -19.60
N SER A 1073 16.46 -35.77 -19.39
CA SER A 1073 16.55 -36.84 -20.39
C SER A 1073 15.41 -37.87 -20.27
N ALA A 1074 14.41 -37.63 -19.41
CA ALA A 1074 13.27 -38.51 -19.22
C ALA A 1074 12.42 -38.64 -20.48
N SER A 1075 11.95 -39.85 -20.76
CA SER A 1075 10.93 -40.08 -21.79
C SER A 1075 9.55 -39.59 -21.32
N PHE A 1076 8.65 -39.28 -22.24
CA PHE A 1076 7.28 -38.90 -21.90
C PHE A 1076 6.55 -40.00 -21.09
N ALA A 1077 6.87 -41.28 -21.34
CA ALA A 1077 6.32 -42.39 -20.58
C ALA A 1077 6.73 -42.35 -19.09
N GLU A 1078 7.99 -42.00 -18.81
CA GLU A 1078 8.50 -41.81 -17.44
C GLU A 1078 7.86 -40.59 -16.78
N VAL A 1079 7.69 -39.49 -17.53
CA VAL A 1079 6.97 -38.30 -17.06
C VAL A 1079 5.53 -38.64 -16.66
N ARG A 1080 4.81 -39.40 -17.50
CA ARG A 1080 3.44 -39.84 -17.22
C ARG A 1080 3.38 -40.78 -16.01
N ALA A 1081 4.32 -41.72 -15.89
CA ALA A 1081 4.40 -42.63 -14.75
C ALA A 1081 4.68 -41.89 -13.42
N ALA A 1082 5.55 -40.89 -13.45
CA ALA A 1082 5.80 -40.03 -12.30
C ALA A 1082 4.56 -39.20 -11.93
N ALA A 1083 3.84 -38.67 -12.92
CA ALA A 1083 2.58 -37.97 -12.71
C ALA A 1083 1.49 -38.88 -12.13
N GLN A 1084 1.39 -40.14 -12.56
CA GLN A 1084 0.47 -41.13 -11.99
C GLN A 1084 0.81 -41.44 -10.54
N SER A 1085 2.11 -41.63 -10.24
CA SER A 1085 2.60 -41.91 -8.88
C SER A 1085 2.34 -40.75 -7.90
N ALA A 1086 2.24 -39.53 -8.40
CA ALA A 1086 1.91 -38.34 -7.62
C ALA A 1086 0.41 -37.97 -7.66
N LEU A 1087 -0.45 -38.85 -8.20
CA LEU A 1087 -1.88 -38.61 -8.43
C LEU A 1087 -2.15 -37.30 -9.20
N ALA A 1088 -1.24 -36.91 -10.09
CA ALA A 1088 -1.35 -35.72 -10.91
C ALA A 1088 -1.93 -36.01 -12.30
N ALA A 1089 -1.78 -37.24 -12.81
CA ALA A 1089 -2.18 -37.60 -14.16
C ALA A 1089 -3.66 -37.31 -14.46
N GLU A 1090 -4.57 -37.64 -13.54
CA GLU A 1090 -6.02 -37.47 -13.74
C GLU A 1090 -6.39 -36.02 -14.06
N PHE A 1091 -6.00 -35.06 -13.22
CA PHE A 1091 -6.34 -33.66 -13.46
C PHE A 1091 -5.55 -33.06 -14.62
N ILE A 1092 -4.34 -33.57 -14.91
CA ILE A 1092 -3.57 -33.13 -16.07
C ILE A 1092 -4.30 -33.54 -17.35
N GLU A 1093 -4.81 -34.77 -17.42
CA GLU A 1093 -5.57 -35.29 -18.57
C GLU A 1093 -6.94 -34.61 -18.74
N GLU A 1094 -7.52 -34.06 -17.66
CA GLU A 1094 -8.73 -33.22 -17.71
C GLU A 1094 -8.49 -31.80 -18.27
N LEU A 1095 -7.24 -31.33 -18.33
CA LEU A 1095 -6.94 -30.02 -18.89
C LEU A 1095 -7.11 -30.03 -20.42
N PRO A 1096 -7.56 -28.92 -21.05
CA PRO A 1096 -7.77 -28.86 -22.50
C PRO A 1096 -6.55 -29.23 -23.35
N GLU A 1097 -5.35 -28.89 -22.87
CA GLU A 1097 -4.07 -29.16 -23.54
C GLU A 1097 -3.28 -30.28 -22.84
N GLY A 1098 -3.88 -30.97 -21.87
CA GLY A 1098 -3.23 -32.08 -21.18
C GLY A 1098 -1.88 -31.69 -20.55
N TYR A 1099 -0.86 -32.49 -20.87
CA TYR A 1099 0.53 -32.27 -20.47
C TYR A 1099 1.21 -31.06 -21.14
N ASP A 1100 0.69 -30.58 -22.26
CA ASP A 1100 1.23 -29.45 -23.01
C ASP A 1100 0.75 -28.10 -22.45
N THR A 1101 -0.20 -28.12 -21.51
CA THR A 1101 -0.73 -26.91 -20.86
C THR A 1101 0.40 -26.02 -20.33
N ILE A 1102 0.45 -24.78 -20.83
CA ILE A 1102 1.51 -23.83 -20.49
C ILE A 1102 1.29 -23.26 -19.08
N CYS A 1103 2.20 -23.57 -18.17
CA CYS A 1103 2.23 -23.02 -16.82
C CYS A 1103 2.94 -21.65 -16.83
N SER A 1104 2.24 -20.54 -17.13
CA SER A 1104 2.88 -19.21 -17.21
C SER A 1104 2.55 -18.22 -16.09
N ASP A 1105 1.80 -18.61 -15.05
CA ASP A 1105 1.45 -17.76 -13.90
C ASP A 1105 0.89 -18.62 -12.75
N ASP A 1106 1.00 -18.16 -11.49
CA ASP A 1106 0.41 -18.77 -10.28
C ASP A 1106 -1.14 -18.94 -10.30
N LYS A 1107 -1.80 -18.61 -11.42
CA LYS A 1107 -3.26 -18.50 -11.54
C LYS A 1107 -3.94 -19.71 -12.19
N LEU A 1108 -3.24 -20.48 -13.02
CA LEU A 1108 -3.84 -21.57 -13.81
C LEU A 1108 -4.09 -22.84 -12.99
N LEU A 1109 -3.22 -23.13 -12.03
CA LEU A 1109 -3.27 -24.35 -11.21
C LEU A 1109 -3.54 -24.02 -9.75
N SER A 1110 -4.35 -24.85 -9.09
CA SER A 1110 -4.56 -24.73 -7.64
C SER A 1110 -3.27 -25.04 -6.86
N GLY A 1111 -3.18 -24.60 -5.60
CA GLY A 1111 -2.03 -24.91 -4.75
C GLY A 1111 -1.75 -26.41 -4.67
N GLY A 1112 -2.81 -27.23 -4.57
CA GLY A 1112 -2.69 -28.69 -4.45
C GLY A 1112 -2.27 -29.35 -5.76
N GLN A 1113 -2.71 -28.83 -6.90
CA GLN A 1113 -2.23 -29.28 -8.21
C GLN A 1113 -0.73 -28.98 -8.38
N ARG A 1114 -0.27 -27.79 -7.99
CA ARG A 1114 1.16 -27.44 -8.03
C ARG A 1114 2.02 -28.33 -7.13
N GLN A 1115 1.54 -28.65 -5.93
CA GLN A 1115 2.22 -29.59 -5.03
C GLN A 1115 2.33 -31.00 -5.61
N ARG A 1116 1.26 -31.52 -6.24
CA ARG A 1116 1.34 -32.83 -6.93
C ARG A 1116 2.29 -32.82 -8.13
N ILE A 1117 2.36 -31.74 -8.90
CA ILE A 1117 3.35 -31.60 -9.99
C ILE A 1117 4.78 -31.53 -9.44
N ALA A 1118 5.01 -30.81 -8.34
CA ALA A 1118 6.31 -30.76 -7.69
C ALA A 1118 6.72 -32.12 -7.11
N LEU A 1119 5.76 -32.88 -6.56
CA LEU A 1119 5.98 -34.26 -6.11
C LEU A 1119 6.33 -35.17 -7.30
N ALA A 1120 5.61 -35.09 -8.42
CA ALA A 1120 5.95 -35.83 -9.65
C ALA A 1120 7.37 -35.50 -10.13
N ARG A 1121 7.77 -34.22 -10.13
CA ARG A 1121 9.13 -33.78 -10.46
C ARG A 1121 10.18 -34.39 -9.53
N ALA A 1122 9.90 -34.47 -8.23
CA ALA A 1122 10.80 -35.08 -7.26
C ALA A 1122 10.90 -36.60 -7.46
N LEU A 1123 9.77 -37.28 -7.72
CA LEU A 1123 9.70 -38.73 -7.93
C LEU A 1123 10.33 -39.20 -9.24
N LEU A 1124 10.24 -38.42 -10.31
CA LEU A 1124 10.84 -38.73 -11.61
C LEU A 1124 12.34 -39.03 -11.50
N ARG A 1125 13.01 -38.40 -10.52
CA ARG A 1125 14.45 -38.55 -10.28
C ARG A 1125 14.83 -39.82 -9.52
N ASP A 1126 13.85 -40.56 -9.02
CA ASP A 1126 14.02 -41.74 -8.15
C ASP A 1126 15.03 -41.53 -7.00
N PRO A 1127 14.79 -40.52 -6.13
CA PRO A 1127 15.74 -40.13 -5.08
C PRO A 1127 15.87 -41.19 -3.99
N ALA A 1128 17.05 -41.27 -3.36
CA ALA A 1128 17.29 -42.11 -2.17
C ALA A 1128 16.57 -41.56 -0.93
N VAL A 1129 16.52 -40.22 -0.81
CA VAL A 1129 15.85 -39.52 0.29
C VAL A 1129 14.86 -38.52 -0.28
N LEU A 1130 13.60 -38.60 0.15
CA LEU A 1130 12.54 -37.66 -0.18
C LEU A 1130 12.36 -36.67 0.97
N LEU A 1131 12.49 -35.37 0.67
CA LEU A 1131 12.36 -34.25 1.59
C LEU A 1131 11.03 -33.53 1.32
N LEU A 1132 10.16 -33.49 2.32
CA LEU A 1132 8.82 -32.92 2.22
C LEU A 1132 8.71 -31.77 3.21
N ASP A 1133 8.75 -30.53 2.72
CA ASP A 1133 8.66 -29.34 3.57
C ASP A 1133 7.22 -28.83 3.60
N GLU A 1134 6.46 -29.13 4.66
CA GLU A 1134 5.06 -28.74 4.84
C GLU A 1134 4.14 -28.93 3.60
N PRO A 1135 4.04 -30.16 3.07
CA PRO A 1135 3.42 -30.38 1.77
C PRO A 1135 1.89 -30.21 1.75
N THR A 1136 1.22 -29.86 2.85
CA THR A 1136 -0.26 -29.71 2.90
C THR A 1136 -0.74 -28.43 3.59
N SER A 1137 0.15 -27.56 4.08
CA SER A 1137 -0.21 -26.46 4.99
C SER A 1137 -1.03 -25.34 4.36
N ALA A 1138 -0.91 -25.15 3.05
CA ALA A 1138 -1.60 -24.11 2.30
C ALA A 1138 -2.81 -24.62 1.49
N LEU A 1139 -3.29 -25.83 1.77
CA LEU A 1139 -4.31 -26.52 0.98
C LEU A 1139 -5.67 -26.57 1.68
N ASP A 1140 -6.74 -26.53 0.86
CA ASP A 1140 -8.08 -26.89 1.32
C ASP A 1140 -8.15 -28.37 1.72
N PRO A 1141 -9.09 -28.78 2.59
CA PRO A 1141 -9.18 -30.15 3.09
C PRO A 1141 -9.25 -31.23 2.01
N LYS A 1142 -9.92 -30.96 0.87
CA LYS A 1142 -10.04 -31.90 -0.24
C LYS A 1142 -8.72 -32.06 -0.98
N SER A 1143 -8.05 -30.96 -1.30
CA SER A 1143 -6.71 -30.97 -1.90
C SER A 1143 -5.67 -31.59 -0.94
N SER A 1144 -5.77 -31.31 0.36
CA SER A 1144 -4.88 -31.86 1.39
C SER A 1144 -5.00 -33.39 1.50
N ALA A 1145 -6.21 -33.93 1.41
CA ALA A 1145 -6.43 -35.38 1.39
C ALA A 1145 -5.80 -36.04 0.16
N LEU A 1146 -5.98 -35.45 -1.03
CA LEU A 1146 -5.39 -35.96 -2.28
C LEU A 1146 -3.85 -35.89 -2.26
N VAL A 1147 -3.28 -34.79 -1.74
CA VAL A 1147 -1.83 -34.67 -1.60
C VAL A 1147 -1.31 -35.65 -0.55
N SER A 1148 -2.00 -35.82 0.58
CA SER A 1148 -1.63 -36.81 1.60
C SER A 1148 -1.63 -38.23 1.02
N GLN A 1149 -2.63 -38.58 0.21
CA GLN A 1149 -2.69 -39.86 -0.49
C GLN A 1149 -1.55 -40.04 -1.50
N ALA A 1150 -1.19 -38.99 -2.24
CA ALA A 1150 -0.06 -39.01 -3.16
C ALA A 1150 1.28 -39.17 -2.43
N LEU A 1151 1.45 -38.50 -1.28
CA LEU A 1151 2.65 -38.64 -0.43
C LEU A 1151 2.76 -40.03 0.18
N GLU A 1152 1.62 -40.60 0.58
CA GLU A 1152 1.50 -41.98 1.05
C GLU A 1152 1.93 -42.96 -0.04
N GLN A 1153 1.36 -42.86 -1.26
CA GLN A 1153 1.82 -43.67 -2.39
C GLN A 1153 3.31 -43.48 -2.70
N ALA A 1154 3.81 -42.25 -2.62
CA ALA A 1154 5.22 -41.94 -2.81
C ALA A 1154 6.12 -42.63 -1.74
N GLN A 1155 5.68 -42.66 -0.48
CA GLN A 1155 6.38 -43.32 0.63
C GLN A 1155 6.46 -44.84 0.45
N TRP A 1156 5.36 -45.47 0.03
CA TRP A 1156 5.31 -46.92 -0.17
C TRP A 1156 5.87 -47.37 -1.53
N SER A 1157 5.94 -46.47 -2.50
CA SER A 1157 6.54 -46.78 -3.80
C SER A 1157 8.02 -47.11 -3.63
N THR A 1158 8.40 -48.25 -4.17
CA THR A 1158 9.68 -48.87 -3.90
C THR A 1158 10.73 -48.37 -4.90
N ARG A 1159 11.88 -47.91 -4.42
CA ARG A 1159 13.05 -47.58 -5.25
C ARG A 1159 13.81 -48.87 -5.54
N ARG A 1160 13.76 -49.39 -6.77
CA ARG A 1160 14.51 -50.59 -7.19
C ARG A 1160 14.42 -51.75 -6.16
N ASN A 1161 13.22 -52.04 -5.65
CA ASN A 1161 12.94 -53.05 -4.61
C ASN A 1161 13.45 -52.74 -3.17
N CYS A 1162 13.82 -51.48 -2.86
CA CYS A 1162 14.06 -50.99 -1.49
C CYS A 1162 13.15 -49.81 -1.10
N HIS A 1163 12.83 -49.67 0.19
CA HIS A 1163 12.09 -48.52 0.73
C HIS A 1163 12.92 -47.23 0.64
N ARG A 1164 12.28 -46.11 0.31
CA ARG A 1164 12.93 -44.78 0.30
C ARG A 1164 12.96 -44.19 1.70
N THR A 1165 14.03 -43.47 2.04
CA THR A 1165 14.06 -42.66 3.26
C THR A 1165 13.19 -41.42 3.06
N VAL A 1166 12.34 -41.08 4.01
CA VAL A 1166 11.46 -39.91 3.90
C VAL A 1166 11.60 -39.03 5.12
N ILE A 1167 11.89 -37.74 4.90
CA ILE A 1167 11.96 -36.72 5.95
C ILE A 1167 10.82 -35.72 5.72
N ILE A 1168 9.90 -35.65 6.68
CA ILE A 1168 8.69 -34.83 6.59
C ILE A 1168 8.76 -33.70 7.61
N VAL A 1169 8.66 -32.45 7.17
CA VAL A 1169 8.45 -31.30 8.05
C VAL A 1169 6.96 -31.00 8.10
N ALA A 1170 6.40 -30.96 9.30
CA ALA A 1170 4.99 -30.62 9.51
C ALA A 1170 4.80 -29.76 10.76
N HIS A 1171 3.82 -28.86 10.73
CA HIS A 1171 3.31 -28.17 11.92
C HIS A 1171 1.95 -28.72 12.39
N ASP A 1172 1.28 -29.53 11.55
CA ASP A 1172 0.02 -30.19 11.91
C ASP A 1172 0.24 -31.69 12.15
N LEU A 1173 -0.14 -32.14 13.35
CA LEU A 1173 -0.05 -33.52 13.81
C LEU A 1173 -1.21 -34.41 13.33
N ARG A 1174 -2.20 -33.84 12.63
CA ARG A 1174 -3.35 -34.57 12.04
C ARG A 1174 -3.00 -35.23 10.71
N LEU A 1175 -1.82 -34.96 10.18
CA LEU A 1175 -1.35 -35.53 8.93
C LEU A 1175 -1.05 -37.02 9.15
N ALA A 1176 -1.79 -37.91 8.49
CA ALA A 1176 -1.68 -39.37 8.68
C ALA A 1176 -0.24 -39.87 8.46
N ALA A 1177 0.47 -39.31 7.50
CA ALA A 1177 1.88 -39.62 7.23
C ALA A 1177 2.83 -39.24 8.39
N VAL A 1178 2.50 -38.24 9.20
CA VAL A 1178 3.27 -37.88 10.41
C VAL A 1178 3.01 -38.87 11.53
N GLN A 1179 1.75 -39.27 11.73
CA GLN A 1179 1.37 -40.26 12.76
C GLN A 1179 1.94 -41.66 12.47
N ARG A 1180 2.08 -42.00 11.19
CA ARG A 1180 2.67 -43.26 10.71
C ARG A 1180 4.19 -43.24 10.63
N ALA A 1181 4.84 -42.10 10.88
CA ALA A 1181 6.29 -42.01 10.87
C ALA A 1181 6.88 -42.93 11.95
N GLU A 1182 7.93 -43.66 11.60
CA GLU A 1182 8.61 -44.57 12.53
C GLU A 1182 9.37 -43.81 13.61
N LYS A 1183 9.75 -42.57 13.32
CA LYS A 1183 10.38 -41.65 14.26
C LYS A 1183 9.79 -40.25 14.08
N ILE A 1184 9.30 -39.68 15.16
CA ILE A 1184 8.86 -38.28 15.22
C ILE A 1184 9.82 -37.53 16.12
N VAL A 1185 10.23 -36.34 15.70
CA VAL A 1185 11.20 -35.47 16.38
C VAL A 1185 10.54 -34.13 16.61
N VAL A 1186 10.39 -33.75 17.87
CA VAL A 1186 9.80 -32.46 18.26
C VAL A 1186 10.91 -31.44 18.46
N MET A 1187 10.88 -30.37 17.69
CA MET A 1187 11.85 -29.28 17.74
C MET A 1187 11.23 -27.99 18.26
N ASP A 1188 11.94 -27.31 19.16
CA ASP A 1188 11.62 -25.94 19.58
C ASP A 1188 12.91 -25.13 19.74
N ARG A 1189 12.87 -23.86 19.33
CA ARG A 1189 14.00 -22.91 19.43
C ARG A 1189 15.36 -23.50 18.99
N GLY A 1190 15.37 -24.28 17.91
CA GLY A 1190 16.61 -24.86 17.38
C GLY A 1190 17.17 -26.06 18.14
N ARG A 1191 16.40 -26.69 19.04
CA ARG A 1191 16.80 -27.88 19.81
C ARG A 1191 15.75 -29.00 19.67
N ILE A 1192 16.19 -30.24 19.85
CA ILE A 1192 15.29 -31.41 19.94
C ILE A 1192 14.80 -31.52 21.39
N LEU A 1193 13.47 -31.52 21.58
CA LEU A 1193 12.84 -31.68 22.89
C LEU A 1193 12.49 -33.15 23.15
N GLU A 1194 11.88 -33.81 22.17
CA GLU A 1194 11.36 -35.17 22.28
C GLU A 1194 11.58 -35.93 20.98
N GLN A 1195 11.76 -37.25 21.08
CA GLN A 1195 11.83 -38.14 19.93
C GLN A 1195 11.26 -39.52 20.28
N GLY A 1196 10.51 -40.12 19.37
CA GLY A 1196 9.87 -41.43 19.58
C GLY A 1196 8.80 -41.73 18.54
N ARG A 1197 8.09 -42.84 18.70
CA ARG A 1197 6.90 -43.16 17.89
C ARG A 1197 5.70 -42.37 18.36
N HIS A 1198 4.67 -42.28 17.51
CA HIS A 1198 3.43 -41.56 17.83
C HIS A 1198 2.81 -42.00 19.17
N ALA A 1199 2.68 -43.31 19.40
CA ALA A 1199 2.12 -43.87 20.63
C ALA A 1199 2.97 -43.53 21.86
N GLU A 1200 4.29 -43.72 21.77
CA GLU A 1200 5.25 -43.43 22.84
C GLU A 1200 5.19 -41.95 23.25
N LEU A 1201 5.16 -41.03 22.27
CA LEU A 1201 5.10 -39.59 22.52
C LEU A 1201 3.76 -39.11 23.09
N LEU A 1202 2.66 -39.82 22.81
CA LEU A 1202 1.34 -39.52 23.39
C LEU A 1202 1.26 -39.92 24.87
N GLU A 1203 1.96 -40.99 25.27
CA GLU A 1203 2.05 -41.47 26.65
C GLU A 1203 2.91 -40.56 27.52
N LEU A 1204 3.98 -39.99 26.96
CA LEU A 1204 4.93 -39.12 27.66
C LEU A 1204 4.35 -37.77 28.13
N ASN A 1205 3.10 -37.42 27.77
CA ASN A 1205 2.46 -36.13 28.11
C ASN A 1205 3.33 -34.88 27.79
N GLY A 1206 4.18 -35.00 26.78
CA GLY A 1206 5.24 -34.05 26.49
C GLY A 1206 4.85 -32.86 25.59
N ALA A 1207 5.86 -32.19 25.03
CA ALA A 1207 5.73 -31.19 23.97
C ALA A 1207 4.95 -31.71 22.76
N TYR A 1208 5.12 -32.98 22.36
CA TYR A 1208 4.35 -33.58 21.28
C TYR A 1208 2.83 -33.50 21.51
N LYS A 1209 2.37 -33.90 22.70
CA LYS A 1209 0.95 -33.88 23.08
C LYS A 1209 0.40 -32.46 23.18
N ARG A 1210 1.21 -31.49 23.62
CA ARG A 1210 0.85 -30.06 23.66
C ARG A 1210 0.65 -29.46 22.27
N ILE A 1211 1.40 -29.91 21.27
CA ILE A 1211 1.21 -29.51 19.87
C ILE A 1211 -0.04 -30.19 19.28
N GLY A 1212 -0.37 -31.41 19.71
CA GLY A 1212 -1.45 -32.23 19.14
C GLY A 1212 -2.83 -32.07 19.77
N ALA A 1213 -2.91 -31.48 20.97
CA ALA A 1213 -4.17 -31.13 21.59
C ALA A 1213 -4.92 -30.12 20.68
N PRO A 1214 -6.24 -30.28 20.45
CA PRO A 1214 -7.01 -29.26 19.76
C PRO A 1214 -6.75 -27.94 20.48
N SER A 1215 -6.44 -26.90 19.71
CA SER A 1215 -6.43 -25.55 20.21
C SER A 1215 -7.85 -25.18 20.64
N ASP A 1216 -8.24 -25.62 21.83
CA ASP A 1216 -9.24 -24.97 22.66
C ASP A 1216 -8.66 -23.61 23.01
N ALA A 1217 -8.75 -22.71 22.04
CA ALA A 1217 -8.39 -21.31 22.14
C ALA A 1217 -9.10 -20.55 23.29
N PRO A 1218 -10.09 -21.11 24.04
CA PRO A 1218 -10.50 -20.50 25.30
C PRO A 1218 -9.76 -20.97 26.57
N ARG A 1219 -9.03 -22.10 26.60
CA ARG A 1219 -8.51 -22.67 27.87
C ARG A 1219 -6.99 -22.53 28.11
N LEU A 1220 -6.21 -22.23 27.07
CA LEU A 1220 -4.76 -22.03 27.19
C LEU A 1220 -4.36 -20.68 27.83
N PHE A 1221 -5.26 -19.69 27.83
CA PHE A 1221 -5.03 -18.42 28.53
C PHE A 1221 -5.08 -18.58 30.06
N ASP A 1222 -5.93 -19.47 30.57
CA ASP A 1222 -6.11 -19.68 32.01
C ASP A 1222 -4.99 -20.55 32.62
N ASN A 1223 -4.52 -21.58 31.91
CA ASN A 1223 -3.46 -22.47 32.43
C ASN A 1223 -2.05 -21.85 32.36
N MET A 1224 -1.75 -20.98 31.39
CA MET A 1224 -0.48 -20.24 31.38
C MET A 1224 -0.35 -19.25 32.55
N MET A 1225 -1.46 -18.69 33.04
CA MET A 1225 -1.48 -17.81 34.22
C MET A 1225 -1.24 -18.58 35.54
N LEU A 1226 -1.61 -19.86 35.59
CA LEU A 1226 -1.45 -20.70 36.79
C LEU A 1226 -0.05 -21.32 36.90
N THR A 1227 0.52 -21.80 35.78
CA THR A 1227 1.86 -22.40 35.78
C THR A 1227 2.95 -21.34 36.07
N ASN A 1228 2.80 -20.12 35.54
CA ASN A 1228 3.69 -19.00 35.88
C ASN A 1228 3.63 -18.63 37.37
N LYS A 1229 2.50 -18.81 38.05
CA LYS A 1229 2.36 -18.54 39.49
C LYS A 1229 3.04 -19.59 40.37
N GLN A 1230 3.14 -20.84 39.93
CA GLN A 1230 3.88 -21.89 40.64
C GLN A 1230 5.38 -21.77 40.43
N GLN A 1231 5.84 -21.52 39.19
CA GLN A 1231 7.26 -21.30 38.89
C GLN A 1231 7.81 -20.03 39.56
N LEU A 1232 6.99 -18.97 39.70
CA LEU A 1232 7.33 -17.80 40.52
C LEU A 1232 7.36 -18.08 42.03
N ARG A 1233 6.57 -19.04 42.52
CA ARG A 1233 6.58 -19.43 43.94
C ARG A 1233 7.79 -20.29 44.30
N GLU A 1234 8.20 -21.19 43.42
CA GLU A 1234 9.40 -22.02 43.60
C GLU A 1234 10.69 -21.17 43.48
N THR A 1235 10.77 -20.27 42.49
CA THR A 1235 11.89 -19.32 42.39
C THR A 1235 11.93 -18.31 43.54
N MET A 1236 10.78 -17.90 44.10
CA MET A 1236 10.75 -17.11 45.35
C MET A 1236 11.18 -17.91 46.59
N GLN A 1237 10.98 -19.23 46.62
CA GLN A 1237 11.43 -20.10 47.71
C GLN A 1237 12.94 -20.39 47.63
N GLU A 1238 13.50 -20.61 46.44
CA GLU A 1238 14.95 -20.76 46.25
C GLU A 1238 15.71 -19.45 46.53
N CYS A 1239 15.13 -18.31 46.14
CA CYS A 1239 15.65 -16.99 46.51
C CYS A 1239 15.60 -16.77 48.04
N ARG A 1240 14.57 -17.26 48.74
CA ARG A 1240 14.50 -17.21 50.22
C ARG A 1240 15.59 -18.04 50.89
N PHE A 1241 15.95 -19.21 50.35
CA PHE A 1241 17.05 -20.03 50.87
C PHE A 1241 18.43 -19.39 50.63
N SER A 1242 18.65 -18.79 49.46
CA SER A 1242 19.88 -18.03 49.18
C SER A 1242 19.99 -16.75 50.03
N PHE A 1243 18.87 -16.09 50.33
CA PHE A 1243 18.84 -14.90 51.18
C PHE A 1243 19.15 -15.22 52.65
N ILE A 1244 18.73 -16.40 53.15
CA ILE A 1244 19.06 -16.86 54.51
C ILE A 1244 20.54 -17.25 54.61
N PHE A 1245 21.12 -17.87 53.58
CA PHE A 1245 22.56 -18.19 53.54
C PHE A 1245 23.43 -16.93 53.49
N LEU A 1246 22.97 -15.87 52.83
CA LEU A 1246 23.67 -14.58 52.76
C LEU A 1246 23.59 -13.80 54.09
N ILE A 1247 22.51 -13.96 54.86
CA ILE A 1247 22.34 -13.33 56.19
C ILE A 1247 23.19 -14.01 57.26
N VAL A 1248 23.44 -15.33 57.17
CA VAL A 1248 24.33 -16.06 58.10
C VAL A 1248 25.82 -15.87 57.77
N TYR A 1249 26.16 -15.47 56.55
CA TYR A 1249 27.56 -15.12 56.19
C TYR A 1249 27.92 -13.66 56.54
N PHE A 1250 26.92 -12.82 56.85
CA PHE A 1250 27.09 -11.41 57.23
C PHE A 1250 26.84 -11.11 58.72
N LEU A 1251 26.45 -12.12 59.50
CA LEU A 1251 26.58 -12.18 60.97
C LEU A 1251 27.86 -12.95 61.30
#